data_AF-A0A3N5TCL7-F1
#
_entry.id   AF-A0A3N5TCL7-F1
#
_cell.length_a   1.000
_cell.length_b   1.000
_cell.length_c   1.000
_cell.angle_alpha   90.00
_cell.angle_beta   90.00
_cell.angle_gamma   90.00
#
_symmetry.space_group_name_H-M   'P 1'
#
loop_
_entity.id
_entity.type
_entity.pdbx_description
1 polymer ?
#
loop_
_entity_poly.entity_id
_entity_poly.type
_entity_poly.pdbx_seq_one_letter_code
_entity_poly.pdbx_strand_id
1 'polypeptide(L)'
;MDQPLRKTPLNAWHRRHGGQMVEFAGWEMPLSYKRGIIEEHLGTRGYGGLFDISHMGRFSISGKEALPFLLHVLTNNALALDPGMAQYTLIPNEAGGAIDDAYLYRLDEDDAGPRSYLLVVNAATREKDWNWFMEQKKRFPGVALEDKTEEIGMMAFQGPGAKKILERRLKLPDPWRNRLKISRLEGSWVMVSRTGYTGEPLCFEIFISHEKTEFLWETLFSDGEQQGIVPAGLGARDSLRLEAGLVLHGHELGLDPDGKEIPIYAMLPAARVTVSLSPLKGEFIGKKSLKAQFEEVNARENGCPLPPKEKRLVPRTIMPFLITGQGIARQGHEVLADSKKVGHVTSGTMVPYWVFNEIGIRGTPTGDKGMRPIGLAYIDADLDEGQKIEIRYRGKNLEGVIVEANLSAEAPPYAHPCFIPSPPVRKQEKRDLRGLASRLMTQAVQNTHWRQKETFNLIPSEQSPSLLVRVLSIMDPSSRYAEHRKFKAFEDREVFYYQGTKLIEEVETLLMQEFRTFLGCSEVETRLISGQMANMAVFSGLMDYLNRIYRKGDPRRIRKVMNHHLSRGGHLSAQPMGALRDFVAVDPFMERRAAIEFPVLAEDPYQIDLKETEELLDLHKPELIVLGKSMMIYREPLKELAQLISGMKPKPIILYDMAHVFGLTG
;
A
#
# COMPACT_ATOMS: atom_id res chain seq x y z
N MET A 1 -39.60 8.72 21.24
CA MET A 1 -39.37 7.34 21.72
C MET A 1 -38.02 6.94 21.16
N ASP A 2 -37.02 6.77 22.02
CA ASP A 2 -35.70 6.28 21.57
C ASP A 2 -35.88 4.88 21.00
N GLN A 3 -35.48 4.70 19.74
CA GLN A 3 -35.45 3.37 19.14
C GLN A 3 -34.40 2.53 19.88
N PRO A 4 -34.66 1.24 20.13
CA PRO A 4 -33.69 0.38 20.79
C PRO A 4 -32.43 0.24 19.93
N LEU A 5 -31.25 0.42 20.55
CA LEU A 5 -29.96 0.29 19.86
C LEU A 5 -29.78 -1.14 19.32
N ARG A 6 -29.23 -1.23 18.10
CA ARG A 6 -28.88 -2.50 17.46
C ARG A 6 -27.67 -3.13 18.15
N LYS A 7 -27.56 -4.46 18.09
CA LYS A 7 -26.50 -5.24 18.76
C LYS A 7 -25.79 -6.14 17.77
N THR A 8 -24.46 -6.18 17.85
CA THR A 8 -23.64 -7.11 17.08
C THR A 8 -23.72 -8.53 17.65
N PRO A 9 -23.34 -9.57 16.88
CA PRO A 9 -23.24 -10.94 17.39
C PRO A 9 -22.34 -11.05 18.64
N LEU A 10 -21.36 -10.14 18.77
CA LEU A 10 -20.37 -10.15 19.85
C LEU A 10 -20.77 -9.27 21.05
N ASN A 11 -21.94 -8.63 21.03
CA ASN A 11 -22.36 -7.72 22.11
C ASN A 11 -22.35 -8.38 23.49
N ALA A 12 -22.86 -9.61 23.59
CA ALA A 12 -22.84 -10.37 24.85
C ALA A 12 -21.41 -10.67 25.31
N TRP A 13 -20.53 -11.07 24.38
CA TRP A 13 -19.12 -11.30 24.64
C TRP A 13 -18.42 -10.03 25.15
N HIS A 14 -18.64 -8.88 24.50
CA HIS A 14 -18.05 -7.60 24.89
C HIS A 14 -18.36 -7.23 26.33
N ARG A 15 -19.63 -7.40 26.75
CA ARG A 15 -20.07 -7.12 28.12
C ARG A 15 -19.40 -8.04 29.14
N ARG A 16 -19.32 -9.34 28.84
CA ARG A 16 -18.64 -10.32 29.72
C ARG A 16 -17.15 -10.01 29.89
N HIS A 17 -16.52 -9.44 28.86
CA HIS A 17 -15.09 -9.09 28.86
C HIS A 17 -14.81 -7.64 29.29
N GLY A 18 -15.80 -6.96 29.87
CA GLY A 18 -15.64 -5.62 30.44
C GLY A 18 -15.50 -4.51 29.40
N GLY A 19 -16.11 -4.67 28.23
CA GLY A 19 -16.24 -3.63 27.22
C GLY A 19 -17.08 -2.46 27.74
N GLN A 20 -16.54 -1.25 27.62
CA GLN A 20 -17.26 -0.01 27.87
C GLN A 20 -18.17 0.28 26.68
N MET A 21 -19.42 -0.17 26.76
CA MET A 21 -20.38 -0.04 25.66
C MET A 21 -20.89 1.40 25.54
N VAL A 22 -20.95 1.91 24.30
CA VAL A 22 -21.48 3.23 23.94
C VAL A 22 -22.40 3.12 22.73
N GLU A 23 -23.28 4.10 22.57
CA GLU A 23 -23.99 4.29 21.32
C GLU A 23 -23.01 4.80 20.24
N PHE A 24 -22.97 4.10 19.12
CA PHE A 24 -22.21 4.51 17.94
C PHE A 24 -23.00 4.13 16.68
N ALA A 25 -23.42 5.14 15.90
CA ALA A 25 -24.19 4.95 14.67
C ALA A 25 -25.46 4.08 14.83
N GLY A 26 -26.17 4.21 15.96
CA GLY A 26 -27.36 3.40 16.28
C GLY A 26 -27.08 1.97 16.75
N TRP A 27 -25.80 1.62 16.95
CA TRP A 27 -25.37 0.33 17.51
C TRP A 27 -24.77 0.51 18.90
N GLU A 28 -24.88 -0.54 19.70
CA GLU A 28 -24.18 -0.64 20.97
C GLU A 28 -22.82 -1.32 20.79
N MET A 29 -21.75 -0.52 20.86
CA MET A 29 -20.37 -0.93 20.52
C MET A 29 -19.39 -0.67 21.66
N PRO A 30 -18.33 -1.48 21.84
CA PRO A 30 -17.29 -1.21 22.83
C PRO A 30 -16.42 -0.03 22.40
N LEU A 31 -16.39 1.04 23.20
CA LEU A 31 -15.45 2.15 23.05
C LEU A 31 -14.02 1.69 23.36
N SER A 32 -13.88 0.90 24.41
CA SER A 32 -12.64 0.33 24.93
C SER A 32 -12.96 -0.85 25.86
N TYR A 33 -11.94 -1.58 26.27
CA TYR A 33 -11.96 -2.63 27.29
C TYR A 33 -11.15 -2.18 28.52
N LYS A 34 -11.06 -3.04 29.54
CA LYS A 34 -10.41 -2.71 30.84
C LYS A 34 -8.98 -2.18 30.73
N ARG A 35 -8.22 -2.57 29.71
CA ARG A 35 -6.84 -2.11 29.48
C ARG A 35 -6.77 -0.64 29.00
N GLY A 36 -7.86 -0.13 28.43
CA GLY A 36 -7.97 1.23 27.92
C GLY A 36 -7.38 1.43 26.52
N ILE A 37 -7.80 2.52 25.88
CA ILE A 37 -7.50 2.86 24.47
C ILE A 37 -6.00 2.83 24.16
N ILE A 38 -5.16 3.33 25.07
CA ILE A 38 -3.71 3.40 24.87
C ILE A 38 -3.10 2.00 24.76
N GLU A 39 -3.48 1.09 25.66
CA GLU A 39 -2.96 -0.28 25.69
C GLU A 39 -3.55 -1.13 24.56
N GLU A 40 -4.77 -0.86 24.12
CA GLU A 40 -5.37 -1.49 22.95
C GLU A 40 -4.65 -1.07 21.65
N HIS A 41 -4.33 0.22 21.51
CA HIS A 41 -3.55 0.75 20.40
C HIS A 41 -2.16 0.10 20.36
N LEU A 42 -1.42 0.16 21.47
CA LEU A 42 -0.09 -0.42 21.59
C LEU A 42 -0.11 -1.95 21.41
N GLY A 43 -1.11 -2.62 21.98
CA GLY A 43 -1.33 -4.06 21.80
C GLY A 43 -1.52 -4.43 20.33
N THR A 44 -2.29 -3.62 19.59
CA THR A 44 -2.48 -3.80 18.14
C THR A 44 -1.16 -3.66 17.37
N ARG A 45 -0.39 -2.61 17.66
CA ARG A 45 0.90 -2.31 17.01
C ARG A 45 2.01 -3.32 17.34
N GLY A 46 2.01 -3.83 18.57
CA GLY A 46 3.07 -4.71 19.08
C GLY A 46 2.80 -6.20 18.84
N TYR A 47 1.53 -6.60 18.85
CA TYR A 47 1.13 -8.01 18.83
C TYR A 47 -0.06 -8.22 17.89
N GLY A 48 -1.21 -7.65 18.22
CA GLY A 48 -2.38 -7.64 17.36
C GLY A 48 -3.67 -7.33 18.11
N GLY A 49 -4.59 -6.68 17.41
CA GLY A 49 -5.89 -6.26 17.90
C GLY A 49 -7.02 -6.96 17.13
N LEU A 50 -7.97 -7.51 17.88
CA LEU A 50 -9.25 -8.00 17.38
C LEU A 50 -10.31 -6.90 17.53
N PHE A 51 -10.96 -6.53 16.43
CA PHE A 51 -11.98 -5.49 16.38
C PHE A 51 -13.30 -6.06 15.89
N ASP A 52 -14.39 -5.85 16.64
CA ASP A 52 -15.74 -6.12 16.15
C ASP A 52 -16.16 -4.98 15.23
N ILE A 53 -16.37 -5.30 13.95
CA ILE A 53 -16.75 -4.34 12.92
C ILE A 53 -18.09 -4.73 12.28
N SER A 54 -18.86 -5.58 12.97
CA SER A 54 -20.16 -6.08 12.51
C SER A 54 -21.24 -4.99 12.47
N HIS A 55 -20.97 -3.78 12.95
CA HIS A 55 -21.87 -2.64 12.82
C HIS A 55 -21.87 -2.01 11.42
N MET A 56 -20.80 -2.22 10.62
CA MET A 56 -20.70 -1.70 9.25
C MET A 56 -21.80 -2.30 8.34
N GLY A 57 -22.26 -1.55 7.34
CA GLY A 57 -23.26 -2.07 6.40
C GLY A 57 -22.65 -3.06 5.42
N ARG A 58 -23.38 -4.12 5.06
CA ARG A 58 -22.92 -5.17 4.12
C ARG A 58 -23.99 -5.43 3.07
N PHE A 59 -23.80 -4.94 1.85
CA PHE A 59 -24.76 -5.11 0.76
C PHE A 59 -24.26 -6.16 -0.23
N SER A 60 -25.03 -7.24 -0.37
CA SER A 60 -24.81 -8.25 -1.41
C SER A 60 -25.40 -7.75 -2.72
N ILE A 61 -24.60 -7.78 -3.78
CA ILE A 61 -24.96 -7.28 -5.11
C ILE A 61 -24.67 -8.39 -6.12
N SER A 62 -25.71 -8.84 -6.82
CA SER A 62 -25.60 -9.92 -7.81
C SER A 62 -26.57 -9.72 -8.98
N GLY A 63 -26.51 -10.62 -9.96
CA GLY A 63 -27.35 -10.58 -11.15
C GLY A 63 -26.63 -10.05 -12.38
N LYS A 64 -27.29 -10.13 -13.54
CA LYS A 64 -26.67 -9.87 -14.86
C LYS A 64 -26.22 -8.41 -15.02
N GLU A 65 -26.88 -7.48 -14.33
CA GLU A 65 -26.58 -6.04 -14.40
C GLU A 65 -25.76 -5.52 -13.20
N ALA A 66 -25.27 -6.41 -12.32
CA ALA A 66 -24.51 -6.02 -11.13
C ALA A 66 -23.26 -5.19 -11.48
N LEU A 67 -22.47 -5.63 -12.46
CA LEU A 67 -21.27 -4.91 -12.88
C LEU A 67 -21.61 -3.53 -13.50
N PRO A 68 -22.49 -3.42 -14.51
CA PRO A 68 -22.94 -2.12 -15.02
C PRO A 68 -23.44 -1.16 -13.93
N PHE A 69 -24.21 -1.67 -12.97
CA PHE A 69 -24.67 -0.90 -11.82
C PHE A 69 -23.50 -0.39 -10.97
N LEU A 70 -22.57 -1.26 -10.58
CA LEU A 70 -21.38 -0.90 -9.79
C LEU A 70 -20.50 0.14 -10.51
N LEU A 71 -20.30 -0.01 -11.83
CA LEU A 71 -19.55 0.96 -12.65
C LEU A 71 -20.22 2.34 -12.66
N HIS A 72 -21.56 2.40 -12.59
CA HIS A 72 -22.33 3.64 -12.60
C HIS A 72 -22.32 4.37 -11.25
N VAL A 73 -22.41 3.62 -10.14
CA VAL A 73 -22.63 4.18 -8.80
C VAL A 73 -21.38 4.33 -7.94
N LEU A 74 -20.24 3.78 -8.38
CA LEU A 74 -18.97 3.81 -7.64
C LEU A 74 -17.89 4.56 -8.41
N THR A 75 -16.93 5.18 -7.71
CA THR A 75 -15.81 5.89 -8.35
C THR A 75 -14.73 4.96 -8.90
N ASN A 76 -14.51 3.80 -8.30
CA ASN A 76 -13.47 2.87 -8.75
C ASN A 76 -13.99 1.95 -9.87
N ASN A 77 -13.09 1.34 -10.63
CA ASN A 77 -13.44 0.50 -11.76
C ASN A 77 -13.71 -0.95 -11.33
N ALA A 78 -14.97 -1.28 -11.03
CA ALA A 78 -15.39 -2.65 -10.70
C ALA A 78 -15.16 -3.68 -11.82
N LEU A 79 -14.90 -3.24 -13.06
CA LEU A 79 -14.55 -4.12 -14.17
C LEU A 79 -13.11 -4.64 -14.04
N ALA A 80 -12.21 -3.81 -13.48
CA ALA A 80 -10.81 -4.13 -13.23
C ALA A 80 -10.58 -5.09 -12.04
N LEU A 81 -11.64 -5.36 -11.27
CA LEU A 81 -11.58 -6.16 -10.06
C LEU A 81 -11.68 -7.65 -10.39
N ASP A 82 -10.59 -8.39 -10.26
CA ASP A 82 -10.54 -9.84 -10.48
C ASP A 82 -11.31 -10.61 -9.38
N PRO A 83 -11.81 -11.84 -9.63
CA PRO A 83 -12.33 -12.71 -8.57
C PRO A 83 -11.30 -12.92 -7.47
N GLY A 84 -11.74 -13.04 -6.22
CA GLY A 84 -10.80 -13.19 -5.10
C GLY A 84 -10.04 -11.88 -4.78
N MET A 85 -10.55 -10.74 -5.23
CA MET A 85 -10.01 -9.42 -4.91
C MET A 85 -11.05 -8.48 -4.28
N ALA A 86 -10.52 -7.47 -3.60
CA ALA A 86 -11.26 -6.33 -3.09
C ALA A 86 -10.69 -5.01 -3.61
N GLN A 87 -11.45 -3.94 -3.50
CA GLN A 87 -10.96 -2.59 -3.76
C GLN A 87 -11.68 -1.55 -2.89
N TYR A 88 -10.93 -0.54 -2.47
CA TYR A 88 -11.49 0.66 -1.88
C TYR A 88 -12.15 1.50 -2.98
N THR A 89 -13.29 2.11 -2.69
CA THR A 89 -14.05 2.93 -3.65
C THR A 89 -14.88 3.97 -2.91
N LEU A 90 -15.39 4.96 -3.63
CA LEU A 90 -16.28 5.98 -3.09
C LEU A 90 -17.66 5.87 -3.75
N ILE A 91 -18.68 6.33 -3.04
CA ILE A 91 -20.02 6.60 -3.56
C ILE A 91 -20.06 8.10 -3.87
N PRO A 92 -19.90 8.53 -5.13
CA PRO A 92 -19.85 9.94 -5.47
C PRO A 92 -21.26 10.52 -5.56
N ASN A 93 -21.35 11.83 -5.34
CA ASN A 93 -22.48 12.61 -5.83
C ASN A 93 -22.15 13.27 -7.20
N GLU A 94 -23.11 13.99 -7.77
CA GLU A 94 -22.90 14.67 -9.06
C GLU A 94 -21.91 15.86 -8.99
N ALA A 95 -21.75 16.48 -7.82
CA ALA A 95 -20.86 17.62 -7.62
C ALA A 95 -19.39 17.23 -7.42
N GLY A 96 -19.08 15.94 -7.30
CA GLY A 96 -17.72 15.43 -7.11
C GLY A 96 -17.28 15.38 -5.63
N GLY A 97 -18.22 15.43 -4.70
CA GLY A 97 -18.00 15.01 -3.32
C GLY A 97 -18.44 13.57 -3.07
N ALA A 98 -18.15 13.06 -1.87
CA ALA A 98 -18.46 11.69 -1.47
C ALA A 98 -19.73 11.64 -0.62
N ILE A 99 -20.71 10.86 -1.05
CA ILE A 99 -21.87 10.47 -0.25
C ILE A 99 -21.41 9.60 0.91
N ASP A 100 -20.57 8.60 0.59
CA ASP A 100 -19.86 7.73 1.52
C ASP A 100 -18.61 7.12 0.85
N ASP A 101 -17.74 6.49 1.63
CA ASP A 101 -16.69 5.59 1.16
C ASP A 101 -17.01 4.12 1.47
N ALA A 102 -16.49 3.21 0.66
CA ALA A 102 -16.88 1.80 0.71
C ALA A 102 -15.76 0.85 0.27
N TYR A 103 -15.89 -0.42 0.62
CA TYR A 103 -15.01 -1.49 0.14
C TYR A 103 -15.82 -2.52 -0.65
N LEU A 104 -15.43 -2.76 -1.90
CA LEU A 104 -16.07 -3.73 -2.79
C LEU A 104 -15.25 -5.01 -2.86
N TYR A 105 -15.86 -6.16 -2.58
CA TYR A 105 -15.26 -7.49 -2.68
C TYR A 105 -15.93 -8.27 -3.81
N ARG A 106 -15.15 -8.95 -4.66
CA ARG A 106 -15.67 -9.83 -5.71
C ARG A 106 -15.51 -11.30 -5.31
N LEU A 107 -16.62 -12.01 -5.18
CA LEU A 107 -16.67 -13.30 -4.48
C LEU A 107 -16.59 -14.53 -5.40
N ASP A 108 -16.48 -14.32 -6.71
CA ASP A 108 -16.65 -15.35 -7.76
C ASP A 108 -15.48 -16.35 -7.90
N GLU A 109 -14.92 -16.86 -6.81
CA GLU A 109 -13.98 -18.00 -6.87
C GLU A 109 -14.73 -19.28 -7.28
N ASP A 110 -14.03 -20.25 -7.89
CA ASP A 110 -14.50 -21.41 -8.68
C ASP A 110 -15.64 -22.31 -8.14
N ASP A 111 -16.27 -21.99 -7.02
CA ASP A 111 -17.43 -22.68 -6.43
C ASP A 111 -18.54 -21.74 -5.91
N ALA A 112 -18.44 -20.42 -6.11
CA ALA A 112 -19.30 -19.41 -5.46
C ALA A 112 -20.63 -19.08 -6.18
N GLY A 113 -20.89 -19.70 -7.33
CA GLY A 113 -22.11 -19.44 -8.12
C GLY A 113 -21.98 -18.24 -9.07
N PRO A 114 -23.09 -17.55 -9.41
CA PRO A 114 -23.06 -16.43 -10.36
C PRO A 114 -22.31 -15.21 -9.80
N ARG A 115 -21.87 -14.33 -10.71
CA ARG A 115 -21.17 -13.07 -10.39
C ARG A 115 -21.84 -12.33 -9.23
N SER A 116 -21.12 -12.19 -8.12
CA SER A 116 -21.57 -11.69 -6.83
C SER A 116 -20.49 -10.81 -6.19
N TYR A 117 -20.98 -9.75 -5.56
CA TYR A 117 -20.17 -8.75 -4.90
C TYR A 117 -20.70 -8.49 -3.50
N LEU A 118 -19.78 -8.19 -2.58
CA LEU A 118 -20.13 -7.66 -1.28
C LEU A 118 -19.61 -6.23 -1.19
N LEU A 119 -20.48 -5.27 -0.94
CA LEU A 119 -20.11 -3.87 -0.70
C LEU A 119 -20.23 -3.59 0.80
N VAL A 120 -19.13 -3.18 1.42
CA VAL A 120 -19.09 -2.78 2.83
C VAL A 120 -19.11 -1.25 2.90
N VAL A 121 -20.10 -0.69 3.60
CA VAL A 121 -20.32 0.76 3.77
C VAL A 121 -20.25 1.16 5.25
N ASN A 122 -20.11 2.45 5.55
CA ASN A 122 -20.03 2.91 6.93
C ASN A 122 -21.35 2.69 7.69
N ALA A 123 -21.24 2.43 8.99
CA ALA A 123 -22.42 2.16 9.83
C ALA A 123 -23.35 3.38 9.92
N ALA A 124 -22.78 4.58 10.02
CA ALA A 124 -23.53 5.84 10.18
C ALA A 124 -24.31 6.24 8.92
N THR A 125 -23.87 5.80 7.75
CA THR A 125 -24.44 6.15 6.44
C THR A 125 -25.23 5.00 5.81
N ARG A 126 -25.19 3.78 6.38
CA ARG A 126 -25.86 2.57 5.85
C ARG A 126 -27.26 2.83 5.29
N GLU A 127 -28.15 3.48 6.05
CA GLU A 127 -29.53 3.73 5.60
C GLU A 127 -29.60 4.73 4.44
N LYS A 128 -28.77 5.78 4.48
CA LYS A 128 -28.63 6.76 3.39
C LYS A 128 -28.12 6.08 2.12
N ASP A 129 -27.09 5.25 2.24
CA ASP A 129 -26.48 4.54 1.11
C ASP A 129 -27.42 3.49 0.53
N TRP A 130 -28.13 2.76 1.38
CA TRP A 130 -29.15 1.80 0.95
C TRP A 130 -30.24 2.48 0.13
N ASN A 131 -30.79 3.60 0.63
CA ASN A 131 -31.82 4.36 -0.08
C ASN A 131 -31.29 4.92 -1.40
N TRP A 132 -30.06 5.42 -1.41
CA TRP A 132 -29.38 5.87 -2.63
C TRP A 132 -29.26 4.75 -3.66
N PHE A 133 -28.76 3.58 -3.26
CA PHE A 133 -28.62 2.43 -4.17
C PHE A 133 -29.97 1.91 -4.66
N MET A 134 -30.99 1.87 -3.81
CA MET A 134 -32.35 1.48 -4.21
C MET A 134 -32.95 2.43 -5.25
N GLU A 135 -32.66 3.73 -5.16
CA GLU A 135 -33.06 4.69 -6.19
C GLU A 135 -32.32 4.42 -7.51
N GLN A 136 -30.99 4.28 -7.47
CA GLN A 136 -30.19 4.01 -8.67
C GLN A 136 -30.52 2.66 -9.31
N LYS A 137 -30.85 1.65 -8.50
CA LYS A 137 -31.25 0.29 -8.92
C LYS A 137 -32.45 0.30 -9.87
N LYS A 138 -33.35 1.30 -9.79
CA LYS A 138 -34.49 1.42 -10.72
C LYS A 138 -34.07 1.44 -12.20
N ARG A 139 -32.84 1.88 -12.50
CA ARG A 139 -32.25 1.87 -13.86
C ARG A 139 -31.67 0.51 -14.29
N PHE A 140 -31.53 -0.42 -13.34
CA PHE A 140 -30.87 -1.72 -13.53
C PHE A 140 -31.73 -2.84 -12.93
N PRO A 141 -32.88 -3.18 -13.56
CA PRO A 141 -33.83 -4.16 -13.01
C PRO A 141 -33.25 -5.58 -12.87
N GLY A 142 -32.15 -5.89 -13.56
CA GLY A 142 -31.43 -7.16 -13.47
C GLY A 142 -30.45 -7.27 -12.30
N VAL A 143 -30.43 -6.29 -11.38
CA VAL A 143 -29.63 -6.31 -10.15
C VAL A 143 -30.45 -6.86 -8.98
N ALA A 144 -29.90 -7.85 -8.30
CA ALA A 144 -30.33 -8.22 -6.94
C ALA A 144 -29.43 -7.48 -5.93
N LEU A 145 -30.05 -6.76 -5.02
CA LEU A 145 -29.41 -5.97 -3.97
C LEU A 145 -30.06 -6.35 -2.65
N GLU A 146 -29.27 -6.89 -1.73
CA GLU A 146 -29.73 -7.40 -0.42
C GLU A 146 -28.85 -6.85 0.70
N ASP A 147 -29.48 -6.43 1.80
CA ASP A 147 -28.77 -6.00 2.99
C ASP A 147 -28.47 -7.20 3.90
N LYS A 148 -27.21 -7.62 3.93
CA LYS A 148 -26.70 -8.76 4.70
C LYS A 148 -26.04 -8.34 6.02
N THR A 149 -26.28 -7.11 6.47
CA THR A 149 -25.68 -6.57 7.69
C THR A 149 -26.00 -7.44 8.91
N GLU A 150 -27.22 -7.94 9.06
CA GLU A 150 -27.57 -8.76 10.23
C GLU A 150 -27.24 -10.25 10.04
N GLU A 151 -27.07 -10.71 8.81
CA GLU A 151 -26.79 -12.13 8.49
C GLU A 151 -25.30 -12.48 8.55
N ILE A 152 -24.42 -11.51 8.29
CA ILE A 152 -22.96 -11.69 8.20
C ILE A 152 -22.29 -10.94 9.34
N GLY A 153 -21.57 -11.67 10.19
CA GLY A 153 -20.63 -11.10 11.16
C GLY A 153 -19.34 -10.68 10.48
N MET A 154 -18.72 -9.60 10.99
CA MET A 154 -17.51 -9.04 10.42
C MET A 154 -16.56 -8.63 11.55
N MET A 155 -15.32 -9.12 11.50
CA MET A 155 -14.28 -8.78 12.46
C MET A 155 -12.98 -8.45 11.74
N ALA A 156 -12.16 -7.59 12.34
CA ALA A 156 -10.81 -7.31 11.85
C ALA A 156 -9.76 -7.82 12.82
N PHE A 157 -8.73 -8.47 12.28
CA PHE A 157 -7.54 -8.87 13.03
C PHE A 157 -6.32 -8.16 12.44
N GLN A 158 -5.75 -7.23 13.20
CA GLN A 158 -4.76 -6.26 12.72
C GLN A 158 -3.53 -6.35 13.61
N GLY A 159 -2.34 -6.46 13.03
CA GLY A 159 -1.07 -6.45 13.76
C GLY A 159 -0.14 -7.63 13.42
N PRO A 160 1.11 -7.58 13.92
CA PRO A 160 2.20 -8.47 13.51
C PRO A 160 1.92 -9.97 13.77
N GLY A 161 1.15 -10.29 14.81
CA GLY A 161 0.76 -11.65 15.19
C GLY A 161 -0.46 -12.19 14.45
N ALA A 162 -1.24 -11.35 13.76
CA ALA A 162 -2.52 -11.74 13.17
C ALA A 162 -2.38 -12.91 12.18
N LYS A 163 -1.38 -12.84 11.29
CA LYS A 163 -1.11 -13.89 10.29
C LYS A 163 -0.88 -15.24 10.95
N LYS A 164 0.03 -15.30 11.93
CA LYS A 164 0.44 -16.54 12.62
C LYS A 164 -0.72 -17.22 13.34
N ILE A 165 -1.65 -16.44 13.93
CA ILE A 165 -2.83 -16.99 14.59
C ILE A 165 -3.84 -17.51 13.56
N LEU A 166 -4.12 -16.73 12.53
CA LEU A 166 -5.12 -17.10 11.52
C LEU A 166 -4.72 -18.34 10.72
N GLU A 167 -3.45 -18.50 10.37
CA GLU A 167 -2.95 -19.69 9.62
C GLU A 167 -3.19 -21.01 10.35
N ARG A 168 -3.38 -20.99 11.68
CA ARG A 168 -3.70 -22.21 12.46
C ARG A 168 -5.12 -22.70 12.24
N ARG A 169 -6.03 -21.82 11.78
CA ARG A 169 -7.47 -22.09 11.74
C ARG A 169 -8.06 -21.92 10.34
N LEU A 170 -7.49 -21.03 9.53
CA LEU A 170 -8.07 -20.57 8.26
C LEU A 170 -7.03 -20.61 7.15
N LYS A 171 -7.52 -20.84 5.91
CA LYS A 171 -6.71 -20.65 4.72
C LYS A 171 -6.61 -19.16 4.44
N LEU A 172 -5.39 -18.64 4.41
CA LEU A 172 -5.16 -17.24 4.10
C LEU A 172 -5.10 -16.98 2.59
N PRO A 173 -5.52 -15.78 2.15
CA PRO A 173 -5.25 -15.32 0.80
C PRO A 173 -3.76 -15.10 0.55
N ASP A 174 -3.44 -14.90 -0.73
CA ASP A 174 -2.14 -14.41 -1.17
C ASP A 174 -1.71 -13.15 -0.36
N PRO A 175 -0.42 -12.98 -0.01
CA PRO A 175 0.02 -11.95 0.93
C PRO A 175 -0.22 -10.51 0.48
N TRP A 176 -0.46 -10.28 -0.82
CA TRP A 176 -0.72 -8.95 -1.35
C TRP A 176 -2.01 -8.34 -0.77
N ARG A 177 -2.02 -7.01 -0.68
CA ARG A 177 -3.20 -6.26 -0.24
C ARG A 177 -4.39 -6.57 -1.12
N ASN A 178 -5.57 -6.53 -0.51
CA ASN A 178 -6.87 -6.72 -1.16
C ASN A 178 -7.09 -8.07 -1.84
N ARG A 179 -6.24 -9.07 -1.55
CA ARG A 179 -6.53 -10.46 -1.88
C ARG A 179 -7.49 -11.01 -0.83
N LEU A 180 -8.49 -11.77 -1.27
CA LEU A 180 -9.35 -12.52 -0.38
C LEU A 180 -9.32 -14.00 -0.70
N LYS A 181 -9.74 -14.81 0.27
CA LYS A 181 -9.91 -16.25 0.11
C LYS A 181 -11.20 -16.66 0.79
N ILE A 182 -12.00 -17.44 0.09
CA ILE A 182 -13.20 -18.08 0.64
C ILE A 182 -12.84 -19.53 0.98
N SER A 183 -13.20 -19.95 2.19
CA SER A 183 -13.01 -21.33 2.66
C SER A 183 -14.17 -21.77 3.54
N ARG A 184 -14.11 -22.99 4.09
CA ARG A 184 -15.10 -23.51 5.04
C ARG A 184 -14.46 -23.73 6.41
N LEU A 185 -15.18 -23.34 7.46
CA LEU A 185 -14.87 -23.60 8.85
C LEU A 185 -16.10 -24.21 9.52
N GLU A 186 -15.97 -25.44 10.04
CA GLU A 186 -17.07 -26.18 10.69
C GLU A 186 -18.39 -26.20 9.88
N GLY A 187 -18.29 -26.35 8.56
CA GLY A 187 -19.46 -26.36 7.67
C GLY A 187 -20.05 -24.98 7.35
N SER A 188 -19.59 -23.90 7.97
CA SER A 188 -19.92 -22.52 7.57
C SER A 188 -18.88 -21.97 6.61
N TRP A 189 -19.28 -21.08 5.70
CA TRP A 189 -18.34 -20.36 4.86
C TRP A 189 -17.61 -19.28 5.69
N VAL A 190 -16.36 -19.02 5.34
CA VAL A 190 -15.58 -17.93 5.93
C VAL A 190 -14.74 -17.28 4.84
N MET A 191 -14.84 -15.97 4.74
CA MET A 191 -14.02 -15.17 3.83
C MET A 191 -12.98 -14.41 4.64
N VAL A 192 -11.72 -14.51 4.23
CA VAL A 192 -10.60 -13.77 4.81
C VAL A 192 -10.02 -12.86 3.75
N SER A 193 -9.90 -11.57 4.04
CA SER A 193 -9.38 -10.55 3.11
C SER A 193 -8.17 -9.82 3.71
N ARG A 194 -7.17 -9.50 2.87
CA ARG A 194 -6.01 -8.64 3.20
C ARG A 194 -6.37 -7.15 3.18
N THR A 195 -7.40 -6.80 3.94
CA THR A 195 -7.92 -5.44 4.12
C THR A 195 -7.85 -5.04 5.59
N GLY A 196 -7.89 -3.74 5.86
CA GLY A 196 -7.77 -3.23 7.22
C GLY A 196 -7.70 -1.71 7.30
N TYR A 197 -7.99 -1.21 8.49
CA TYR A 197 -8.19 0.22 8.76
C TYR A 197 -7.25 0.76 9.86
N THR A 198 -6.07 0.17 10.00
CA THR A 198 -5.13 0.47 11.10
C THR A 198 -3.74 0.90 10.63
N GLY A 199 -3.44 0.78 9.34
CA GLY A 199 -2.08 0.94 8.80
C GLY A 199 -1.14 -0.23 9.08
N GLU A 200 -1.56 -1.26 9.81
CA GLU A 200 -0.72 -2.44 10.08
C GLU A 200 -0.32 -3.15 8.77
N PRO A 201 0.97 -3.51 8.58
CA PRO A 201 1.41 -4.30 7.44
C PRO A 201 0.67 -5.63 7.34
N LEU A 202 0.44 -6.28 8.49
CA LEU A 202 -0.30 -7.52 8.60
C LEU A 202 -1.71 -7.26 9.14
N CYS A 203 -2.67 -7.18 8.22
CA CYS A 203 -4.08 -6.92 8.51
C CYS A 203 -4.98 -7.89 7.76
N PHE A 204 -6.05 -8.29 8.43
CA PHE A 204 -7.07 -9.16 7.88
C PHE A 204 -8.45 -8.71 8.33
N GLU A 205 -9.43 -8.87 7.45
CA GLU A 205 -10.85 -8.81 7.78
C GLU A 205 -11.49 -10.15 7.47
N ILE A 206 -12.39 -10.58 8.36
CA ILE A 206 -12.98 -11.90 8.35
C ILE A 206 -14.50 -11.73 8.35
N PHE A 207 -15.13 -12.43 7.42
CA PHE A 207 -16.57 -12.45 7.24
C PHE A 207 -17.06 -13.87 7.43
N ILE A 208 -18.07 -14.04 8.27
CA ILE A 208 -18.63 -15.34 8.62
C ILE A 208 -20.11 -15.19 8.93
N SER A 209 -20.88 -16.27 8.85
CA SER A 209 -22.27 -16.29 9.30
C SER A 209 -22.43 -15.74 10.73
N HIS A 210 -23.46 -14.92 10.96
CA HIS A 210 -23.79 -14.32 12.26
C HIS A 210 -23.59 -15.29 13.44
N GLU A 211 -24.20 -16.48 13.36
CA GLU A 211 -24.21 -17.51 14.41
C GLU A 211 -22.83 -18.03 14.81
N LYS A 212 -21.85 -18.01 13.89
CA LYS A 212 -20.48 -18.52 14.12
C LYS A 212 -19.48 -17.43 14.48
N THR A 213 -19.92 -16.17 14.52
CA THR A 213 -19.05 -15.02 14.78
C THR A 213 -18.41 -15.09 16.16
N GLU A 214 -19.19 -15.34 17.21
CA GLU A 214 -18.70 -15.42 18.59
C GLU A 214 -17.74 -16.60 18.78
N PHE A 215 -18.07 -17.75 18.21
CA PHE A 215 -17.20 -18.93 18.24
C PHE A 215 -15.81 -18.64 17.64
N LEU A 216 -15.75 -18.08 16.44
CA LEU A 216 -14.48 -17.77 15.79
C LEU A 216 -13.73 -16.67 16.54
N TRP A 217 -14.43 -15.63 17.00
CA TRP A 217 -13.84 -14.55 17.78
C TRP A 217 -13.15 -15.07 19.05
N GLU A 218 -13.87 -15.87 19.85
CA GLU A 218 -13.36 -16.44 21.09
C GLU A 218 -12.18 -17.37 20.81
N THR A 219 -12.27 -18.20 19.77
CA THR A 219 -11.17 -19.09 19.35
C THR A 219 -9.90 -18.31 19.00
N LEU A 220 -10.02 -17.25 18.18
CA LEU A 220 -8.87 -16.43 17.78
C LEU A 220 -8.29 -15.66 18.96
N PHE A 221 -9.16 -15.16 19.85
CA PHE A 221 -8.72 -14.46 21.05
C PHE A 221 -7.96 -15.41 21.98
N SER A 222 -8.50 -16.59 22.30
CA SER A 222 -7.85 -17.59 23.14
C SER A 222 -6.51 -18.08 22.57
N ASP A 223 -6.41 -18.29 21.25
CA ASP A 223 -5.16 -18.70 20.60
C ASP A 223 -4.06 -17.61 20.67
N GLY A 224 -4.47 -16.34 20.79
CA GLY A 224 -3.61 -15.17 20.75
C GLY A 224 -3.34 -14.50 22.10
N GLU A 225 -4.18 -14.72 23.11
CA GLU A 225 -4.16 -13.96 24.37
C GLU A 225 -2.79 -14.02 25.05
N GLN A 226 -2.20 -15.22 25.17
CA GLN A 226 -0.87 -15.42 25.75
C GLN A 226 0.26 -14.77 24.93
N GLN A 227 0.01 -14.47 23.65
CA GLN A 227 0.95 -13.80 22.75
C GLN A 227 0.77 -12.27 22.76
N GLY A 228 -0.10 -11.74 23.62
CA GLY A 228 -0.34 -10.30 23.77
C GLY A 228 -1.44 -9.74 22.87
N ILE A 229 -2.22 -10.60 22.19
CA ILE A 229 -3.39 -10.16 21.40
C ILE A 229 -4.44 -9.58 22.33
N VAL A 230 -5.07 -8.48 21.90
CA VAL A 230 -6.07 -7.75 22.67
C VAL A 230 -7.38 -7.59 21.90
N PRO A 231 -8.56 -7.63 22.56
CA PRO A 231 -9.75 -7.05 21.97
C PRO A 231 -9.61 -5.52 22.01
N ALA A 232 -9.98 -4.85 20.93
CA ALA A 232 -9.79 -3.41 20.78
C ALA A 232 -11.09 -2.72 20.34
N GLY A 233 -11.41 -1.62 21.02
CA GLY A 233 -12.64 -0.87 20.82
C GLY A 233 -12.52 0.26 19.80
N LEU A 234 -13.60 1.04 19.67
CA LEU A 234 -13.71 2.17 18.73
C LEU A 234 -12.64 3.25 18.97
N GLY A 235 -12.25 3.50 20.23
CA GLY A 235 -11.24 4.52 20.55
C GLY A 235 -9.86 4.15 20.03
N ALA A 236 -9.47 2.88 20.16
CA ALA A 236 -8.21 2.39 19.60
C ALA A 236 -8.26 2.43 18.06
N ARG A 237 -9.38 1.98 17.46
CA ARG A 237 -9.60 2.05 16.00
C ARG A 237 -9.42 3.47 15.45
N ASP A 238 -9.99 4.48 16.10
CA ASP A 238 -9.85 5.89 15.66
C ASP A 238 -8.42 6.42 15.80
N SER A 239 -7.71 6.07 16.87
CA SER A 239 -6.29 6.45 17.00
C SER A 239 -5.38 5.76 15.97
N LEU A 240 -5.62 4.48 15.67
CA LEU A 240 -4.82 3.70 14.72
C LEU A 240 -5.02 4.17 13.26
N ARG A 241 -6.27 4.46 12.86
CA ARG A 241 -6.58 4.96 11.51
C ARG A 241 -6.02 6.36 11.30
N LEU A 242 -6.10 7.21 12.33
CA LEU A 242 -5.59 8.59 12.27
C LEU A 242 -4.07 8.59 12.11
N GLU A 243 -3.39 7.72 12.86
CA GLU A 243 -1.96 7.52 12.74
C GLU A 243 -1.55 7.02 11.35
N ALA A 244 -2.35 6.15 10.75
CA ALA A 244 -2.16 5.68 9.37
C ALA A 244 -2.54 6.71 8.30
N GLY A 245 -3.08 7.88 8.68
CA GLY A 245 -3.54 8.90 7.74
C GLY A 245 -4.81 8.51 6.96
N LEU A 246 -5.60 7.57 7.48
CA LEU A 246 -6.83 7.10 6.84
C LEU A 246 -8.01 8.04 7.15
N VAL A 247 -8.80 8.32 6.14
CA VAL A 247 -9.95 9.23 6.17
C VAL A 247 -11.14 8.62 6.88
N LEU A 248 -11.90 9.43 7.62
CA LEU A 248 -13.16 9.03 8.25
C LEU A 248 -14.33 9.88 7.73
N HIS A 249 -15.43 9.23 7.37
CA HIS A 249 -16.68 9.91 6.99
C HIS A 249 -17.20 10.81 8.11
N GLY A 250 -17.57 12.04 7.78
CA GLY A 250 -17.94 13.09 8.73
C GLY A 250 -16.76 13.92 9.27
N HIS A 251 -15.52 13.58 8.88
CA HIS A 251 -14.31 14.31 9.27
C HIS A 251 -13.51 14.79 8.06
N GLU A 252 -12.93 13.84 7.30
CA GLU A 252 -12.15 14.12 6.08
C GLU A 252 -13.00 13.98 4.80
N LEU A 253 -14.22 13.46 4.96
CA LEU A 253 -15.17 13.14 3.91
C LEU A 253 -16.57 13.66 4.29
N GLY A 254 -17.33 14.11 3.29
CA GLY A 254 -18.66 14.67 3.49
C GLY A 254 -18.63 16.20 3.53
N LEU A 255 -19.28 16.79 4.53
CA LEU A 255 -19.38 18.25 4.68
C LEU A 255 -18.30 18.77 5.63
N ASP A 256 -17.72 19.91 5.29
CA ASP A 256 -16.85 20.68 6.17
C ASP A 256 -17.68 21.40 7.27
N PRO A 257 -17.03 22.01 8.28
CA PRO A 257 -17.71 22.75 9.35
C PRO A 257 -18.58 23.93 8.87
N ASP A 258 -18.34 24.45 7.67
CA ASP A 258 -19.12 25.52 7.05
C ASP A 258 -20.32 24.96 6.24
N GLY A 259 -20.53 23.63 6.27
CA GLY A 259 -21.59 22.93 5.54
C GLY A 259 -21.32 22.77 4.05
N LYS A 260 -20.08 23.02 3.59
CA LYS A 260 -19.69 22.85 2.19
C LYS A 260 -19.14 21.45 1.97
N GLU A 261 -19.40 20.90 0.80
CA GLU A 261 -18.91 19.58 0.48
C GLU A 261 -17.39 19.59 0.25
N ILE A 262 -16.70 18.64 0.88
CA ILE A 262 -15.28 18.41 0.68
C ILE A 262 -15.11 17.68 -0.67
N PRO A 263 -14.36 18.26 -1.63
CA PRO A 263 -14.09 17.61 -2.92
C PRO A 263 -13.38 16.28 -2.72
N ILE A 264 -13.72 15.24 -3.49
CA ILE A 264 -13.05 13.93 -3.40
C ILE A 264 -11.54 14.05 -3.59
N TYR A 265 -11.08 14.89 -4.53
CA TYR A 265 -9.64 15.10 -4.74
C TYR A 265 -8.95 15.92 -3.64
N ALA A 266 -9.66 16.41 -2.62
CA ALA A 266 -9.02 16.96 -1.42
C ALA A 266 -8.33 15.87 -0.59
N MET A 267 -8.73 14.60 -0.70
CA MET A 267 -8.03 13.49 -0.05
C MET A 267 -7.10 12.79 -1.04
N LEU A 268 -6.07 13.51 -1.50
CA LEU A 268 -5.23 13.12 -2.64
C LEU A 268 -4.76 11.65 -2.63
N PRO A 269 -4.18 11.10 -1.54
CA PRO A 269 -3.73 9.71 -1.54
C PRO A 269 -4.88 8.71 -1.76
N ALA A 270 -6.05 8.95 -1.15
CA ALA A 270 -7.22 8.11 -1.29
C ALA A 270 -7.88 8.26 -2.67
N ALA A 271 -8.05 9.49 -3.16
CA ALA A 271 -8.66 9.76 -4.47
C ALA A 271 -7.90 9.08 -5.62
N ARG A 272 -6.57 9.11 -5.58
CA ARG A 272 -5.70 8.50 -6.60
C ARG A 272 -5.88 6.99 -6.76
N VAL A 273 -6.27 6.29 -5.69
CA VAL A 273 -6.46 4.82 -5.71
C VAL A 273 -7.93 4.41 -5.81
N THR A 274 -8.87 5.33 -5.66
CA THR A 274 -10.32 5.05 -5.63
C THR A 274 -11.09 5.65 -6.80
N VAL A 275 -10.54 6.60 -7.55
CA VAL A 275 -11.20 7.24 -8.69
C VAL A 275 -10.58 6.76 -9.98
N SER A 276 -11.35 6.01 -10.76
CA SER A 276 -10.99 5.63 -12.13
C SER A 276 -11.65 6.58 -13.12
N LEU A 277 -10.81 7.21 -13.94
CA LEU A 277 -11.22 7.99 -15.12
C LEU A 277 -10.94 7.24 -16.43
N SER A 278 -10.70 5.92 -16.36
CA SER A 278 -10.47 5.09 -17.54
C SER A 278 -11.63 5.21 -18.52
N PRO A 279 -11.37 5.38 -19.84
CA PRO A 279 -12.41 5.32 -20.84
C PRO A 279 -13.21 4.01 -20.81
N LEU A 280 -12.58 2.89 -20.42
CA LEU A 280 -13.24 1.59 -20.35
C LEU A 280 -14.29 1.49 -19.25
N LYS A 281 -14.19 2.30 -18.19
CA LYS A 281 -15.20 2.35 -17.13
C LYS A 281 -16.52 2.96 -17.62
N GLY A 282 -16.47 3.83 -18.64
CA GLY A 282 -17.64 4.53 -19.17
C GLY A 282 -18.07 5.72 -18.30
N GLU A 283 -19.32 6.17 -18.46
CA GLU A 283 -19.91 7.27 -17.70
C GLU A 283 -20.46 6.79 -16.36
N PHE A 284 -20.25 7.58 -15.30
CA PHE A 284 -20.70 7.29 -13.95
C PHE A 284 -21.03 8.59 -13.21
N ILE A 285 -21.76 8.47 -12.10
CA ILE A 285 -22.22 9.62 -11.31
C ILE A 285 -21.01 10.46 -10.86
N GLY A 286 -21.05 11.76 -11.10
CA GLY A 286 -19.98 12.69 -10.71
C GLY A 286 -18.72 12.66 -11.57
N LYS A 287 -18.63 11.81 -12.61
CA LYS A 287 -17.42 11.69 -13.46
C LYS A 287 -16.92 13.03 -14.01
N LYS A 288 -17.83 13.87 -14.51
CA LYS A 288 -17.48 15.19 -15.07
C LYS A 288 -16.80 16.09 -14.03
N SER A 289 -17.37 16.16 -12.83
CA SER A 289 -16.86 16.98 -11.73
C SER A 289 -15.54 16.42 -11.20
N LEU A 290 -15.43 15.11 -11.05
CA LEU A 290 -14.20 14.42 -10.65
C LEU A 290 -13.08 14.59 -11.67
N LYS A 291 -13.39 14.53 -12.97
CA LYS A 291 -12.42 14.80 -14.03
C LYS A 291 -11.89 16.23 -13.95
N ALA A 292 -12.75 17.22 -13.72
CA ALA A 292 -12.31 18.61 -13.56
C ALA A 292 -11.44 18.81 -12.31
N GLN A 293 -11.78 18.16 -11.19
CA GLN A 293 -10.94 18.16 -9.99
C GLN A 293 -9.56 17.51 -10.25
N PHE A 294 -9.54 16.36 -10.93
CA PHE A 294 -8.31 15.67 -11.32
C PHE A 294 -7.42 16.55 -12.20
N GLU A 295 -7.98 17.20 -13.21
CA GLU A 295 -7.25 18.09 -14.12
C GLU A 295 -6.62 19.27 -13.37
N GLU A 296 -7.33 19.86 -12.39
CA GLU A 296 -6.79 20.93 -11.55
C GLU A 296 -5.62 20.42 -10.67
N VAL A 297 -5.80 19.29 -9.98
CA VAL A 297 -4.75 18.71 -9.14
C VAL A 297 -3.52 18.33 -9.96
N ASN A 298 -3.72 17.69 -11.11
CA ASN A 298 -2.63 17.32 -12.00
C ASN A 298 -1.93 18.57 -12.56
N ALA A 299 -2.65 19.64 -12.88
CA ALA A 299 -2.04 20.91 -13.27
C ALA A 299 -1.19 21.52 -12.13
N ARG A 300 -1.68 21.46 -10.89
CA ARG A 300 -0.96 21.95 -9.69
C ARG A 300 0.37 21.21 -9.51
N GLU A 301 0.35 19.88 -9.55
CA GLU A 301 1.54 19.04 -9.35
C GLU A 301 2.57 19.19 -10.47
N ASN A 302 2.13 19.49 -11.70
CA ASN A 302 3.01 19.73 -12.83
C ASN A 302 3.44 21.22 -12.98
N GLY A 303 3.12 22.08 -12.00
CA GLY A 303 3.48 23.50 -12.04
C GLY A 303 2.82 24.29 -13.18
N CYS A 304 1.70 23.81 -13.70
CA CYS A 304 0.94 24.46 -14.76
C CYS A 304 0.09 25.63 -14.21
N PRO A 305 -0.26 26.64 -15.03
CA PRO A 305 -1.11 27.75 -14.59
C PRO A 305 -2.47 27.25 -14.07
N LEU A 306 -2.84 27.70 -12.86
CA LEU A 306 -4.11 27.38 -12.22
C LEU A 306 -5.11 28.54 -12.35
N PRO A 307 -6.43 28.27 -12.31
CA PRO A 307 -7.42 29.32 -12.19
C PRO A 307 -7.23 30.14 -10.89
N PRO A 308 -7.78 31.37 -10.83
CA PRO A 308 -7.80 32.18 -9.60
C PRO A 308 -8.36 31.37 -8.42
N LYS A 309 -7.88 31.64 -7.20
CA LYS A 309 -8.17 30.82 -6.01
C LYS A 309 -9.67 30.67 -5.75
N GLU A 310 -10.47 31.67 -6.10
CA GLU A 310 -11.92 31.71 -5.93
C GLU A 310 -12.67 30.78 -6.91
N LYS A 311 -12.01 30.36 -8.00
CA LYS A 311 -12.55 29.46 -9.02
C LYS A 311 -11.98 28.05 -8.96
N ARG A 312 -11.11 27.77 -7.98
CA ARG A 312 -10.51 26.45 -7.79
C ARG A 312 -11.54 25.48 -7.23
N LEU A 313 -11.60 24.29 -7.81
CA LEU A 313 -12.44 23.18 -7.40
C LEU A 313 -11.85 22.46 -6.18
N VAL A 314 -10.52 22.43 -6.06
CA VAL A 314 -9.81 21.80 -4.92
C VAL A 314 -8.90 22.84 -4.27
N PRO A 315 -9.48 23.87 -3.59
CA PRO A 315 -8.71 24.95 -2.98
C PRO A 315 -7.93 24.51 -1.74
N ARG A 316 -8.35 23.40 -1.12
CA ARG A 316 -7.77 22.81 0.08
C ARG A 316 -7.64 21.29 -0.09
N THR A 317 -6.73 20.70 0.66
CA THR A 317 -6.45 19.26 0.69
C THR A 317 -6.28 18.79 2.14
N ILE A 318 -6.54 17.51 2.38
CA ILE A 318 -6.30 16.83 3.65
C ILE A 318 -4.81 16.50 3.74
N MET A 319 -4.14 17.06 4.74
CA MET A 319 -2.72 16.81 5.00
C MET A 319 -2.50 16.31 6.44
N PRO A 320 -1.57 15.37 6.66
CA PRO A 320 -1.13 15.02 7.99
C PRO A 320 -0.22 16.10 8.57
N PHE A 321 -0.28 16.25 9.89
CA PHE A 321 0.60 17.14 10.62
C PHE A 321 1.02 16.54 11.96
N LEU A 322 2.16 17.00 12.46
CA LEU A 322 2.68 16.74 13.80
C LEU A 322 2.69 18.04 14.60
N ILE A 323 2.35 17.99 15.89
CA ILE A 323 2.58 19.12 16.81
C ILE A 323 3.99 18.98 17.39
N THR A 324 4.79 20.04 17.30
CA THR A 324 6.16 20.10 17.84
C THR A 324 6.20 20.54 19.30
N GLY A 325 5.16 21.27 19.75
CA GLY A 325 5.04 21.77 21.11
C GLY A 325 4.22 20.86 22.04
N GLN A 326 3.78 21.43 23.17
CA GLN A 326 2.84 20.77 24.07
C GLN A 326 1.40 21.09 23.67
N GLY A 327 0.55 20.08 23.57
CA GLY A 327 -0.89 20.26 23.35
C GLY A 327 -1.48 19.19 22.44
N ILE A 328 -2.79 19.28 22.22
CA ILE A 328 -3.54 18.32 21.40
C ILE A 328 -4.46 19.11 20.48
N ALA A 329 -4.37 18.84 19.18
CA ALA A 329 -5.33 19.33 18.20
C ALA A 329 -6.61 18.51 18.27
N ARG A 330 -7.77 19.15 18.05
CA ARG A 330 -9.08 18.50 17.93
C ARG A 330 -9.80 19.06 16.71
N GLN A 331 -10.80 18.32 16.24
CA GLN A 331 -11.65 18.74 15.12
C GLN A 331 -12.16 20.17 15.31
N GLY A 332 -12.13 20.95 14.23
CA GLY A 332 -12.61 22.34 14.19
C GLY A 332 -11.60 23.39 14.67
N HIS A 333 -10.45 23.01 15.24
CA HIS A 333 -9.39 23.99 15.55
C HIS A 333 -8.89 24.66 14.27
N GLU A 334 -8.67 25.98 14.32
CA GLU A 334 -8.17 26.73 13.17
C GLU A 334 -6.69 26.44 12.92
N VAL A 335 -6.32 26.27 11.66
CA VAL A 335 -4.92 26.13 11.25
C VAL A 335 -4.46 27.40 10.57
N LEU A 336 -3.31 27.91 10.99
CA LEU A 336 -2.65 29.07 10.42
C LEU A 336 -1.29 28.70 9.82
N ALA A 337 -0.94 29.35 8.72
CA ALA A 337 0.42 29.39 8.20
C ALA A 337 0.78 30.87 8.00
N ASP A 338 1.99 31.27 8.41
CA ASP A 338 2.42 32.68 8.37
C ASP A 338 1.40 33.65 9.00
N SER A 339 0.83 33.24 10.15
CA SER A 339 -0.23 33.94 10.88
C SER A 339 -1.55 34.17 10.12
N LYS A 340 -1.74 33.56 8.94
CA LYS A 340 -2.99 33.59 8.16
C LYS A 340 -3.74 32.28 8.30
N LYS A 341 -5.07 32.34 8.43
CA LYS A 341 -5.92 31.14 8.46
C LYS A 341 -5.86 30.43 7.09
N VAL A 342 -5.42 29.19 7.09
CA VAL A 342 -5.30 28.33 5.90
C VAL A 342 -6.28 27.16 5.90
N GLY A 343 -6.92 26.87 7.05
CA GLY A 343 -7.89 25.78 7.13
C GLY A 343 -8.28 25.44 8.56
N HIS A 344 -8.65 24.17 8.78
CA HIS A 344 -9.01 23.65 10.08
C HIS A 344 -8.59 22.18 10.25
N VAL A 345 -8.43 21.76 11.49
CA VAL A 345 -8.18 20.36 11.86
C VAL A 345 -9.45 19.54 11.65
N THR A 346 -9.35 18.41 10.94
CA THR A 346 -10.47 17.47 10.72
C THR A 346 -10.46 16.36 11.75
N SER A 347 -9.27 15.84 12.08
CA SER A 347 -9.05 14.83 13.11
C SER A 347 -7.75 15.11 13.87
N GLY A 348 -7.74 14.93 15.19
CA GLY A 348 -6.54 15.16 16.00
C GLY A 348 -6.62 14.51 17.37
N THR A 349 -5.51 13.89 17.81
CA THR A 349 -5.41 13.26 19.13
C THR A 349 -3.95 13.01 19.53
N MET A 350 -3.75 12.53 20.76
CA MET A 350 -2.48 11.96 21.20
C MET A 350 -2.45 10.47 20.88
N VAL A 351 -1.42 10.02 20.19
CA VAL A 351 -1.25 8.62 19.80
C VAL A 351 -0.04 8.01 20.50
N PRO A 352 -0.19 6.83 21.15
CA PRO A 352 0.95 6.13 21.74
C PRO A 352 1.74 5.38 20.67
N TYR A 353 3.04 5.18 20.89
CA TYR A 353 3.87 4.37 20.00
C TYR A 353 4.93 3.59 20.77
N TRP A 354 5.39 2.47 20.20
CA TRP A 354 6.52 1.70 20.73
C TRP A 354 7.84 2.35 20.35
N VAL A 355 8.77 2.44 21.30
CA VAL A 355 10.16 2.76 21.01
C VAL A 355 10.83 1.51 20.43
N PHE A 356 11.61 1.68 19.36
CA PHE A 356 12.36 0.59 18.73
C PHE A 356 13.82 0.63 19.17
N ASN A 357 14.44 -0.54 19.33
CA ASN A 357 15.84 -0.67 19.76
C ASN A 357 16.84 -0.20 18.71
N GLU A 358 16.50 -0.30 17.43
CA GLU A 358 17.29 0.17 16.31
C GLU A 358 16.40 0.59 15.14
N ILE A 359 16.96 1.42 14.25
CA ILE A 359 16.35 1.81 12.99
C ILE A 359 16.76 0.78 11.94
N GLY A 360 15.80 0.04 11.38
CA GLY A 360 16.04 -0.93 10.31
C GLY A 360 15.13 -2.16 10.42
N ILE A 361 15.26 -3.08 9.47
CA ILE A 361 14.39 -4.29 9.36
C ILE A 361 14.51 -5.26 10.54
N ARG A 362 15.56 -5.11 11.36
CA ARG A 362 15.78 -5.89 12.59
C ARG A 362 15.25 -5.19 13.84
N GLY A 363 14.80 -3.94 13.70
CA GLY A 363 14.23 -3.17 14.80
C GLY A 363 13.02 -3.86 15.40
N THR A 364 13.04 -4.02 16.72
CA THR A 364 11.93 -4.57 17.51
C THR A 364 11.53 -3.58 18.62
N PRO A 365 10.26 -3.56 19.04
CA PRO A 365 9.82 -2.80 20.20
C PRO A 365 10.67 -3.09 21.46
N THR A 366 11.14 -2.06 22.17
CA THR A 366 11.94 -2.20 23.41
C THR A 366 11.08 -2.51 24.63
N GLY A 367 9.77 -2.31 24.54
CA GLY A 367 8.84 -2.29 25.67
C GLY A 367 8.63 -0.88 26.26
N ASP A 368 9.45 0.10 25.87
CA ASP A 368 9.21 1.50 26.21
C ASP A 368 8.18 2.10 25.26
N LYS A 369 7.34 3.00 25.80
CA LYS A 369 6.29 3.68 25.03
C LYS A 369 6.47 5.19 25.08
N GLY A 370 6.22 5.83 23.93
CA GLY A 370 6.12 7.28 23.80
C GLY A 370 4.70 7.71 23.47
N MET A 371 4.47 9.02 23.50
CA MET A 371 3.22 9.65 23.10
C MET A 371 3.53 10.78 22.12
N ARG A 372 2.73 10.93 21.06
CA ARG A 372 2.90 12.00 20.08
C ARG A 372 1.56 12.65 19.69
N PRO A 373 1.49 13.99 19.65
CA PRO A 373 0.32 14.70 19.15
C PRO A 373 0.35 14.77 17.62
N ILE A 374 -0.66 14.20 16.97
CA ILE A 374 -0.77 14.13 15.52
C ILE A 374 -2.18 14.50 15.06
N GLY A 375 -2.35 14.79 13.77
CA GLY A 375 -3.66 14.94 13.19
C GLY A 375 -3.68 15.00 11.67
N LEU A 376 -4.89 15.21 11.15
CA LEU A 376 -5.21 15.53 9.77
C LEU A 376 -5.91 16.89 9.75
N ALA A 377 -5.60 17.71 8.74
CA ALA A 377 -6.19 19.02 8.57
C ALA A 377 -6.60 19.26 7.12
N TYR A 378 -7.76 19.91 6.93
CA TYR A 378 -8.23 20.40 5.65
C TYR A 378 -7.72 21.83 5.45
N ILE A 379 -6.61 21.98 4.73
CA ILE A 379 -5.82 23.21 4.62
C ILE A 379 -5.53 23.56 3.17
N ASP A 380 -5.17 24.82 2.91
CA ASP A 380 -4.85 25.32 1.57
C ASP A 380 -3.93 24.36 0.80
N ALA A 381 -4.34 24.03 -0.43
CA ALA A 381 -3.67 23.00 -1.23
C ALA A 381 -2.32 23.45 -1.82
N ASP A 382 -1.93 24.71 -1.59
CA ASP A 382 -0.66 25.29 -2.02
C ASP A 382 0.43 25.18 -0.92
N LEU A 383 0.12 24.55 0.22
CA LEU A 383 1.09 24.33 1.30
C LEU A 383 1.96 23.10 1.00
N ASP A 384 3.21 23.15 1.43
CA ASP A 384 4.18 22.08 1.20
C ASP A 384 4.47 21.27 2.47
N GLU A 385 4.96 20.04 2.27
CA GLU A 385 5.55 19.25 3.33
C GLU A 385 6.69 20.01 4.03
N GLY A 386 6.78 19.88 5.35
CA GLY A 386 7.79 20.54 6.16
C GLY A 386 7.46 21.99 6.50
N GLN A 387 6.39 22.56 5.94
CA GLN A 387 5.95 23.90 6.28
C GLN A 387 5.39 23.94 7.71
N LYS A 388 5.80 24.97 8.47
CA LYS A 388 5.33 25.20 9.84
C LYS A 388 3.91 25.73 9.83
N ILE A 389 3.12 25.26 10.78
CA ILE A 389 1.75 25.68 11.01
C ILE A 389 1.51 25.98 12.50
N GLU A 390 0.49 26.80 12.77
CA GLU A 390 0.01 27.07 14.11
C GLU A 390 -1.46 26.61 14.23
N ILE A 391 -1.78 25.87 15.28
CA ILE A 391 -3.14 25.42 15.55
C ILE A 391 -3.69 26.24 16.71
N ARG A 392 -4.72 27.05 16.43
CA ARG A 392 -5.28 27.98 17.40
C ARG A 392 -6.39 27.31 18.22
N TYR A 393 -6.24 27.36 19.54
CA TYR A 393 -7.22 26.87 20.50
C TYR A 393 -7.29 27.76 21.74
N ARG A 394 -8.49 28.30 22.02
CA ARG A 394 -8.77 29.14 23.22
C ARG A 394 -7.72 30.24 23.47
N GLY A 395 -7.28 30.91 22.41
CA GLY A 395 -6.28 31.98 22.47
C GLY A 395 -4.82 31.52 22.61
N LYS A 396 -4.54 30.22 22.59
CA LYS A 396 -3.18 29.65 22.51
C LYS A 396 -2.92 29.12 21.09
N ASN A 397 -1.67 29.24 20.64
CA ASN A 397 -1.22 28.64 19.39
C ASN A 397 -0.34 27.43 19.72
N LEU A 398 -0.67 26.28 19.13
CA LEU A 398 0.15 25.08 19.17
C LEU A 398 1.01 25.05 17.92
N GLU A 399 2.33 24.98 18.07
CA GLU A 399 3.23 24.85 16.94
C GLU A 399 3.17 23.43 16.35
N GLY A 400 3.15 23.34 15.03
CA GLY A 400 3.19 22.08 14.30
C GLY A 400 3.86 22.21 12.94
N VAL A 401 3.95 21.08 12.25
CA VAL A 401 4.55 20.97 10.92
C VAL A 401 3.74 20.00 10.07
N ILE A 402 3.55 20.35 8.79
CA ILE A 402 2.95 19.45 7.80
C ILE A 402 3.94 18.33 7.50
N VAL A 403 3.48 17.09 7.48
CA VAL A 403 4.30 15.91 7.16
C VAL A 403 3.67 15.10 6.05
N GLU A 404 4.45 14.30 5.34
CA GLU A 404 3.90 13.41 4.31
C GLU A 404 3.07 12.27 4.91
N ALA A 405 3.53 11.71 6.04
CA ALA A 405 2.87 10.60 6.71
C ALA A 405 3.18 10.59 8.21
N ASN A 406 2.21 10.13 9.00
CA ASN A 406 2.39 9.89 10.42
C ASN A 406 2.89 8.46 10.72
N LEU A 407 2.69 7.50 9.80
CA LEU A 407 3.03 6.08 9.97
C LEU A 407 3.51 5.48 8.64
N SER A 408 4.46 4.54 8.72
CA SER A 408 4.89 3.72 7.59
C SER A 408 4.66 2.24 7.84
N ALA A 409 4.09 1.56 6.84
CA ALA A 409 3.84 0.12 6.85
C ALA A 409 4.81 -0.67 5.95
N GLU A 410 5.88 -0.02 5.47
CA GLU A 410 6.78 -0.59 4.46
C GLU A 410 7.71 -1.68 5.00
N ALA A 411 7.86 -1.79 6.32
CA ALA A 411 8.77 -2.72 6.98
C ALA A 411 8.03 -3.75 7.86
N PRO A 412 7.32 -4.72 7.27
CA PRO A 412 6.64 -5.77 8.04
C PRO A 412 7.65 -6.54 8.93
N PRO A 413 7.23 -7.02 10.10
CA PRO A 413 5.83 -7.17 10.50
C PRO A 413 5.23 -5.96 11.23
N TYR A 414 6.03 -4.96 11.59
CA TYR A 414 5.59 -3.83 12.41
C TYR A 414 5.29 -2.58 11.58
N ALA A 415 4.30 -1.80 12.02
CA ALA A 415 4.16 -0.42 11.55
C ALA A 415 5.12 0.49 12.32
N HIS A 416 5.76 1.42 11.61
CA HIS A 416 6.76 2.33 12.18
C HIS A 416 6.22 3.77 12.25
N PRO A 417 6.25 4.43 13.42
CA PRO A 417 5.88 5.84 13.52
C PRO A 417 6.87 6.71 12.73
N CYS A 418 6.35 7.59 11.88
CA CYS A 418 7.15 8.59 11.19
C CYS A 418 7.29 9.84 12.05
N PHE A 419 8.52 10.30 12.25
CA PHE A 419 8.82 11.55 12.94
C PHE A 419 9.22 12.62 11.92
N ILE A 420 9.30 13.86 12.38
CA ILE A 420 9.82 14.97 11.56
C ILE A 420 11.22 14.57 11.08
N PRO A 421 11.48 14.54 9.75
CA PRO A 421 12.80 14.21 9.25
C PRO A 421 13.79 15.21 9.83
N SER A 422 14.70 14.71 10.68
CA SER A 422 15.88 15.51 11.02
C SER A 422 16.74 15.53 9.76
N PRO A 423 17.16 16.69 9.23
CA PRO A 423 18.13 16.68 8.14
C PRO A 423 19.32 15.83 8.60
N PRO A 424 19.84 14.92 7.75
CA PRO A 424 20.93 14.04 8.16
C PRO A 424 22.10 14.92 8.60
N VAL A 425 22.35 14.97 9.92
CA VAL A 425 23.47 15.73 10.48
C VAL A 425 24.74 14.95 10.17
N ARG A 426 25.27 15.12 8.96
CA ARG A 426 26.64 14.69 8.67
C ARG A 426 27.58 15.69 9.32
N LYS A 427 27.98 15.42 10.57
CA LYS A 427 29.19 16.02 11.13
C LYS A 427 30.37 15.62 10.23
N GLN A 428 30.86 16.56 9.42
CA GLN A 428 32.17 16.45 8.79
C GLN A 428 33.23 16.70 9.85
N GLU A 429 33.57 15.67 10.61
CA GLU A 429 34.82 15.67 11.36
C GLU A 429 35.99 15.53 10.38
N LYS A 430 37.12 16.19 10.66
CA LYS A 430 38.38 15.94 9.94
C LYS A 430 38.80 14.49 10.19
N ARG A 431 38.53 13.61 9.23
CA ARG A 431 38.81 12.18 9.32
C ARG A 431 40.26 11.89 8.93
N ASP A 432 40.91 10.99 9.66
CA ASP A 432 42.14 10.35 9.22
C ASP A 432 41.82 9.40 8.05
N LEU A 433 41.95 9.92 6.84
CA LEU A 433 41.70 9.18 5.60
C LEU A 433 42.56 7.92 5.50
N ARG A 434 43.78 7.93 6.06
CA ARG A 434 44.70 6.79 5.98
C ARG A 434 44.26 5.65 6.90
N GLY A 435 43.87 5.97 8.15
CA GLY A 435 43.32 5.00 9.09
C GLY A 435 41.96 4.45 8.65
N LEU A 436 41.13 5.26 8.00
CA LEU A 436 39.87 4.82 7.40
C LEU A 436 40.11 3.85 6.23
N ALA A 437 40.97 4.21 5.27
CA ALA A 437 41.32 3.37 4.14
C ALA A 437 41.88 2.01 4.58
N SER A 438 42.76 1.99 5.59
CA SER A 438 43.35 0.75 6.12
C SER A 438 42.30 -0.21 6.72
N ARG A 439 41.37 0.31 7.52
CA ARG A 439 40.27 -0.50 8.09
C ARG A 439 39.34 -1.04 7.02
N LEU A 440 38.93 -0.20 6.08
CA LEU A 440 38.05 -0.60 4.98
C LEU A 440 38.71 -1.67 4.11
N MET A 441 40.00 -1.52 3.79
CA MET A 441 40.76 -2.54 3.05
C MET A 441 40.80 -3.88 3.81
N THR A 442 41.02 -3.85 5.12
CA THR A 442 41.04 -5.06 5.94
C THR A 442 39.68 -5.76 5.93
N GLN A 443 38.60 -5.01 6.10
CA GLN A 443 37.24 -5.55 6.06
C GLN A 443 36.84 -6.05 4.66
N ALA A 444 37.28 -5.37 3.60
CA ALA A 444 37.04 -5.79 2.22
C ALA A 444 37.74 -7.13 1.91
N VAL A 445 38.99 -7.30 2.36
CA VAL A 445 39.74 -8.56 2.24
C VAL A 445 39.05 -9.69 3.01
N GLN A 446 38.59 -9.43 4.25
CA GLN A 446 37.85 -10.40 5.04
C GLN A 446 36.54 -10.81 4.38
N ASN A 447 35.75 -9.84 3.91
CA ASN A 447 34.51 -10.10 3.18
C ASN A 447 34.76 -10.89 1.89
N THR A 448 35.85 -10.60 1.17
CA THR A 448 36.25 -11.35 -0.03
C THR A 448 36.59 -12.80 0.30
N HIS A 449 37.36 -13.04 1.36
CA HIS A 449 37.68 -14.41 1.79
C HIS A 449 36.43 -15.18 2.23
N TRP A 450 35.56 -14.55 3.01
CA TRP A 450 34.28 -15.14 3.39
C TRP A 450 33.42 -15.47 2.15
N ARG A 451 33.30 -14.53 1.20
CA ARG A 451 32.55 -14.71 -0.05
C ARG A 451 33.07 -15.85 -0.94
N GLN A 452 34.37 -16.13 -0.89
CA GLN A 452 35.01 -17.16 -1.72
C GLN A 452 35.00 -18.54 -1.08
N LYS A 453 35.05 -18.62 0.25
CA LYS A 453 35.30 -19.87 0.97
C LYS A 453 34.14 -20.37 1.80
N GLU A 454 33.26 -19.46 2.24
CA GLU A 454 32.25 -19.74 3.26
C GLU A 454 30.81 -19.50 2.78
N THR A 455 30.61 -19.10 1.51
CA THR A 455 29.28 -18.88 0.92
C THR A 455 29.25 -19.20 -0.57
N PHE A 456 28.04 -19.42 -1.09
CA PHE A 456 27.74 -19.51 -2.53
C PHE A 456 27.12 -18.18 -2.98
N ASN A 457 27.84 -17.41 -3.81
CA ASN A 457 27.30 -16.16 -4.37
C ASN A 457 26.32 -16.50 -5.51
N LEU A 458 25.03 -16.26 -5.29
CA LEU A 458 23.95 -16.64 -6.21
C LEU A 458 23.80 -15.70 -7.44
N ILE A 459 24.76 -14.79 -7.65
CA ILE A 459 24.73 -13.77 -8.71
C ILE A 459 26.10 -13.71 -9.42
N PRO A 460 26.26 -14.24 -10.65
CA PRO A 460 27.57 -14.40 -11.29
C PRO A 460 28.25 -13.17 -11.86
N SER A 461 27.62 -12.00 -11.86
CA SER A 461 28.39 -10.75 -12.04
C SER A 461 29.51 -10.65 -11.01
N GLU A 462 29.38 -11.32 -9.87
CA GLU A 462 30.40 -11.45 -8.84
C GLU A 462 31.35 -12.66 -9.01
N GLN A 463 31.08 -13.57 -9.95
CA GLN A 463 31.85 -14.81 -10.15
C GLN A 463 32.62 -14.88 -11.47
N SER A 464 32.12 -14.27 -12.54
CA SER A 464 32.72 -14.38 -13.90
C SER A 464 33.01 -13.05 -14.62
N PRO A 465 33.65 -12.05 -13.99
CA PRO A 465 33.95 -10.78 -14.66
C PRO A 465 35.03 -10.95 -15.74
N SER A 466 34.90 -10.25 -16.87
CA SER A 466 35.95 -10.12 -17.89
C SER A 466 37.20 -9.45 -17.31
N LEU A 467 38.36 -9.57 -17.97
CA LEU A 467 39.60 -8.97 -17.45
C LEU A 467 39.47 -7.44 -17.24
N LEU A 468 38.79 -6.75 -18.16
CA LEU A 468 38.56 -5.31 -18.07
C LEU A 468 37.57 -4.96 -16.94
N VAL A 469 36.52 -5.77 -16.77
CA VAL A 469 35.57 -5.62 -15.65
C VAL A 469 36.26 -5.91 -14.32
N ARG A 470 37.13 -6.92 -14.23
CA ARG A 470 37.96 -7.18 -13.04
C ARG A 470 38.85 -6.00 -12.71
N VAL A 471 39.53 -5.44 -13.71
CA VAL A 471 40.42 -4.28 -13.52
C VAL A 471 39.63 -3.07 -13.00
N LEU A 472 38.47 -2.78 -13.58
CA LEU A 472 37.60 -1.71 -13.09
C LEU A 472 36.99 -2.02 -11.71
N SER A 473 36.63 -3.28 -11.43
CA SER A 473 36.12 -3.76 -10.14
C SER A 473 37.18 -3.86 -9.04
N ILE A 474 38.48 -3.81 -9.38
CA ILE A 474 39.60 -3.70 -8.44
C ILE A 474 39.88 -2.22 -8.12
N MET A 475 39.62 -1.32 -9.07
CA MET A 475 39.65 0.14 -8.84
C MET A 475 38.40 0.64 -8.13
N ASP A 476 37.30 -0.11 -8.21
CA ASP A 476 36.11 0.03 -7.38
C ASP A 476 36.31 -0.70 -6.05
N PRO A 477 36.41 -0.01 -4.90
CA PRO A 477 36.67 -0.66 -3.61
C PRO A 477 35.56 -1.60 -3.13
N SER A 478 34.48 -1.78 -3.91
CA SER A 478 33.35 -2.60 -3.50
C SER A 478 32.75 -3.30 -4.72
N SER A 479 33.15 -4.54 -4.99
CA SER A 479 32.44 -5.39 -5.96
C SER A 479 30.95 -5.46 -5.58
N ARG A 480 30.10 -4.70 -6.30
CA ARG A 480 28.73 -4.35 -5.91
C ARG A 480 27.70 -5.06 -6.78
N TYR A 481 26.83 -5.83 -6.15
CA TYR A 481 25.47 -6.04 -6.61
C TYR A 481 24.50 -5.68 -5.49
N ALA A 482 23.84 -4.53 -5.60
CA ALA A 482 22.97 -4.03 -4.53
C ALA A 482 21.79 -3.22 -5.09
N GLU A 483 20.71 -3.92 -5.44
CA GLU A 483 19.41 -3.27 -5.58
C GLU A 483 19.00 -2.67 -4.24
N HIS A 484 18.44 -1.46 -4.25
CA HIS A 484 18.07 -0.74 -3.04
C HIS A 484 16.79 0.06 -3.25
N ARG A 485 16.14 0.39 -2.14
CA ARG A 485 14.97 1.26 -2.10
C ARG A 485 15.02 2.07 -0.81
N LYS A 486 14.55 3.32 -0.84
CA LYS A 486 14.33 4.11 0.37
C LYS A 486 13.07 3.65 1.08
N PHE A 487 13.16 3.45 2.39
CA PHE A 487 12.03 3.06 3.22
C PHE A 487 11.71 4.18 4.20
N LYS A 488 10.48 4.70 4.15
CA LYS A 488 10.00 5.73 5.07
C LYS A 488 10.01 5.25 6.52
N ALA A 489 9.80 3.94 6.71
CA ALA A 489 9.87 3.29 8.01
C ALA A 489 11.22 3.47 8.72
N PHE A 490 12.28 3.78 7.95
CA PHE A 490 13.64 3.95 8.44
C PHE A 490 14.19 5.34 8.13
N GLU A 491 13.37 6.40 8.22
CA GLU A 491 13.79 7.78 7.98
C GLU A 491 14.38 7.99 6.57
N ASP A 492 13.74 7.40 5.56
CA ASP A 492 14.16 7.40 4.15
C ASP A 492 15.57 6.84 3.90
N ARG A 493 16.07 6.02 4.82
CA ARG A 493 17.31 5.27 4.61
C ARG A 493 17.17 4.33 3.43
N GLU A 494 18.26 4.21 2.69
CA GLU A 494 18.40 3.26 1.61
C GLU A 494 18.58 1.86 2.18
N VAL A 495 17.62 0.98 1.93
CA VAL A 495 17.69 -0.44 2.28
C VAL A 495 18.04 -1.23 1.04
N PHE A 496 19.11 -2.00 1.14
CA PHE A 496 19.58 -2.90 0.10
C PHE A 496 18.86 -4.25 0.22
N TYR A 497 18.38 -4.78 -0.91
CA TYR A 497 17.58 -6.00 -0.97
C TYR A 497 18.39 -7.27 -0.60
N TYR A 498 19.72 -7.23 -0.70
CA TYR A 498 20.60 -8.38 -0.46
C TYR A 498 21.48 -8.17 0.80
N GLN A 499 21.64 -9.21 1.62
CA GLN A 499 22.42 -9.14 2.87
C GLN A 499 23.94 -9.17 2.60
N GLY A 500 24.71 -8.45 3.43
CA GLY A 500 26.17 -8.29 3.31
C GLY A 500 26.65 -6.87 2.96
N THR A 501 25.79 -5.86 3.17
CA THR A 501 25.84 -4.56 2.47
C THR A 501 26.13 -3.33 3.33
N LYS A 502 26.19 -3.45 4.67
CA LYS A 502 26.47 -2.29 5.55
C LYS A 502 27.85 -1.66 5.30
N LEU A 503 28.88 -2.50 5.09
CA LEU A 503 30.21 -2.03 4.69
C LEU A 503 30.19 -1.39 3.30
N ILE A 504 29.41 -1.97 2.38
CA ILE A 504 29.29 -1.48 1.01
C ILE A 504 28.67 -0.07 1.03
N GLU A 505 27.55 0.12 1.71
CA GLU A 505 26.88 1.41 1.89
C GLU A 505 27.81 2.48 2.49
N GLU A 506 28.57 2.11 3.53
CA GLU A 506 29.53 3.01 4.17
C GLU A 506 30.63 3.44 3.16
N VAL A 507 31.16 2.49 2.39
CA VAL A 507 32.15 2.76 1.34
C VAL A 507 31.55 3.59 0.19
N GLU A 508 30.34 3.28 -0.30
CA GLU A 508 29.68 4.05 -1.36
C GLU A 508 29.47 5.49 -0.93
N THR A 509 28.97 5.68 0.30
CA THR A 509 28.73 7.01 0.87
C THR A 509 30.01 7.83 0.95
N LEU A 510 31.11 7.23 1.43
CA LEU A 510 32.41 7.87 1.50
C LEU A 510 32.94 8.21 0.10
N LEU A 511 32.85 7.28 -0.83
CA LEU A 511 33.34 7.44 -2.19
C LEU A 511 32.57 8.54 -2.95
N MET A 512 31.24 8.55 -2.86
CA MET A 512 30.41 9.60 -3.47
C MET A 512 30.70 10.98 -2.86
N GLN A 513 31.01 11.07 -1.56
CA GLN A 513 31.41 12.34 -0.93
C GLN A 513 32.76 12.84 -1.47
N GLU A 514 33.75 11.96 -1.56
CA GLU A 514 35.06 12.30 -2.12
C GLU A 514 34.95 12.68 -3.60
N PHE A 515 34.17 11.95 -4.41
CA PHE A 515 33.97 12.30 -5.81
C PHE A 515 33.19 13.60 -6.01
N ARG A 516 32.12 13.87 -5.23
CA ARG A 516 31.41 15.17 -5.31
C ARG A 516 32.38 16.33 -5.06
N THR A 517 33.26 16.15 -4.07
CA THR A 517 34.29 17.13 -3.71
C THR A 517 35.33 17.27 -4.83
N PHE A 518 35.84 16.15 -5.35
CA PHE A 518 36.86 16.13 -6.40
C PHE A 518 36.35 16.68 -7.75
N LEU A 519 35.13 16.30 -8.15
CA LEU A 519 34.52 16.69 -9.43
C LEU A 519 33.80 18.04 -9.36
N GLY A 520 33.64 18.62 -8.16
CA GLY A 520 32.94 19.90 -7.97
C GLY A 520 31.46 19.85 -8.36
N CYS A 521 30.80 18.71 -8.18
CA CYS A 521 29.40 18.51 -8.56
C CYS A 521 28.52 18.18 -7.35
N SER A 522 27.22 18.46 -7.47
CA SER A 522 26.24 18.23 -6.40
C SER A 522 25.94 16.75 -6.18
N GLU A 523 26.05 15.93 -7.23
CA GLU A 523 25.71 14.51 -7.21
C GLU A 523 26.70 13.70 -8.04
N VAL A 524 27.09 12.54 -7.52
CA VAL A 524 27.92 11.54 -8.21
C VAL A 524 27.36 10.16 -7.96
N GLU A 525 27.16 9.38 -9.03
CA GLU A 525 26.87 7.94 -8.95
C GLU A 525 28.16 7.15 -9.20
N THR A 526 28.45 6.18 -8.34
CA THR A 526 29.71 5.41 -8.36
C THR A 526 29.55 3.99 -8.91
N ARG A 527 28.32 3.55 -9.21
CA ARG A 527 28.02 2.21 -9.73
C ARG A 527 28.29 2.10 -11.22
N LEU A 528 29.15 1.17 -11.62
CA LEU A 528 29.49 0.95 -13.03
C LEU A 528 28.41 0.15 -13.79
N ILE A 529 27.80 -0.89 -13.20
CA ILE A 529 26.70 -1.67 -13.80
C ILE A 529 25.85 -2.32 -12.69
N SER A 530 24.73 -1.70 -12.30
CA SER A 530 23.69 -2.35 -11.49
C SER A 530 22.78 -3.20 -12.39
N GLY A 531 22.26 -4.35 -11.94
CA GLY A 531 21.24 -5.11 -12.68
C GLY A 531 20.03 -4.23 -13.04
N GLN A 532 19.67 -3.29 -12.17
CA GLN A 532 18.66 -2.28 -12.47
C GLN A 532 19.05 -1.34 -13.61
N MET A 533 20.32 -0.91 -13.69
CA MET A 533 20.84 -0.04 -14.75
C MET A 533 21.03 -0.78 -16.07
N ALA A 534 21.54 -2.01 -16.03
CA ALA A 534 21.65 -2.89 -17.18
C ALA A 534 20.26 -3.14 -17.81
N ASN A 535 19.28 -3.47 -16.97
CA ASN A 535 17.92 -3.70 -17.43
C ASN A 535 17.25 -2.41 -17.89
N MET A 536 17.51 -1.27 -17.26
CA MET A 536 17.07 0.04 -17.73
C MET A 536 17.65 0.38 -19.10
N ALA A 537 18.91 0.04 -19.37
CA ALA A 537 19.52 0.22 -20.70
C ALA A 537 18.86 -0.69 -21.75
N VAL A 538 18.61 -1.96 -21.43
CA VAL A 538 17.88 -2.90 -22.32
C VAL A 538 16.46 -2.37 -22.62
N PHE A 539 15.73 -1.94 -21.59
CA PHE A 539 14.38 -1.40 -21.78
C PHE A 539 14.37 -0.08 -22.54
N SER A 540 15.35 0.80 -22.30
CA SER A 540 15.53 2.04 -23.05
C SER A 540 15.82 1.76 -24.53
N GLY A 541 16.72 0.82 -24.83
CA GLY A 541 16.98 0.37 -26.20
C GLY A 541 15.74 -0.21 -26.87
N LEU A 542 14.94 -0.98 -26.13
CA LEU A 542 13.65 -1.45 -26.60
C LEU A 542 12.68 -0.30 -26.88
N MET A 543 12.67 0.77 -26.06
CA MET A 543 11.81 1.93 -26.30
C MET A 543 12.23 2.69 -27.53
N ASP A 544 13.54 2.88 -27.75
CA ASP A 544 14.04 3.50 -28.98
C ASP A 544 13.62 2.68 -30.20
N TYR A 545 13.75 1.34 -30.14
CA TYR A 545 13.28 0.47 -31.21
C TYR A 545 11.77 0.59 -31.45
N LEU A 546 10.94 0.54 -30.40
CA LEU A 546 9.47 0.63 -30.54
C LEU A 546 9.02 1.99 -31.11
N ASN A 547 9.75 3.07 -30.79
CA ASN A 547 9.42 4.43 -31.19
C ASN A 547 10.22 4.94 -32.40
N ARG A 548 11.04 4.08 -33.03
CA ARG A 548 11.94 4.46 -34.14
C ARG A 548 11.27 5.11 -35.35
N ILE A 549 10.00 4.79 -35.59
CA ILE A 549 9.25 5.27 -36.75
C ILE A 549 8.67 6.67 -36.51
N TYR A 550 8.26 6.98 -35.28
CA TYR A 550 7.62 8.25 -34.94
C TYR A 550 8.17 8.80 -33.63
N ARG A 551 9.18 9.67 -33.74
CA ARG A 551 9.88 10.29 -32.60
C ARG A 551 9.30 11.65 -32.17
N LYS A 552 8.35 12.20 -32.92
CA LYS A 552 7.82 13.57 -32.71
C LYS A 552 6.57 13.64 -31.84
N GLY A 553 5.96 12.52 -31.45
CA GLY A 553 4.85 12.50 -30.51
C GLY A 553 5.17 11.70 -29.26
N ASP A 554 4.14 11.46 -28.45
CA ASP A 554 4.30 10.79 -27.17
C ASP A 554 4.89 9.39 -27.36
N PRO A 555 6.01 9.07 -26.67
CA PRO A 555 6.65 7.79 -26.79
C PRO A 555 5.73 6.70 -26.26
N ARG A 556 5.47 5.71 -27.10
CA ARG A 556 4.75 4.51 -26.72
C ARG A 556 5.59 3.69 -25.74
N ARG A 557 4.92 3.13 -24.73
CA ARG A 557 5.47 2.18 -23.74
C ARG A 557 5.22 0.72 -24.15
N ILE A 558 5.89 -0.24 -23.51
CA ILE A 558 5.64 -1.69 -23.68
C ILE A 558 4.20 -1.98 -23.27
N ARG A 559 3.38 -2.54 -24.16
CA ARG A 559 1.94 -2.70 -23.92
C ARG A 559 1.63 -3.74 -22.86
N LYS A 560 2.43 -4.80 -22.79
CA LYS A 560 2.23 -5.93 -21.86
C LYS A 560 3.52 -6.70 -21.66
N VAL A 561 3.82 -7.04 -20.42
CA VAL A 561 5.00 -7.82 -20.00
C VAL A 561 4.56 -9.04 -19.20
N MET A 562 5.18 -10.20 -19.44
CA MET A 562 5.01 -11.40 -18.61
C MET A 562 6.33 -11.69 -17.88
N ASN A 563 6.31 -11.88 -16.56
CA ASN A 563 7.50 -12.13 -15.75
C ASN A 563 7.21 -13.06 -14.55
N HIS A 564 8.23 -13.46 -13.80
CA HIS A 564 8.03 -14.21 -12.54
C HIS A 564 7.61 -13.28 -11.41
N HIS A 565 6.70 -13.74 -10.54
CA HIS A 565 6.38 -13.06 -9.30
C HIS A 565 7.59 -12.99 -8.34
N LEU A 566 7.75 -11.91 -7.58
CA LEU A 566 8.90 -11.71 -6.66
C LEU A 566 9.06 -12.83 -5.64
N SER A 567 7.97 -13.29 -5.02
CA SER A 567 8.03 -14.37 -4.04
C SER A 567 8.30 -15.75 -4.66
N ARG A 568 8.30 -15.84 -5.99
CA ARG A 568 8.49 -17.07 -6.79
C ARG A 568 9.78 -17.00 -7.63
N GLY A 569 10.74 -16.21 -7.16
CA GLY A 569 12.05 -16.03 -7.80
C GLY A 569 12.14 -14.87 -8.79
N GLY A 570 11.10 -14.06 -8.96
CA GLY A 570 11.16 -12.90 -9.84
C GLY A 570 12.20 -11.86 -9.43
N HIS A 571 12.87 -11.26 -10.42
CA HIS A 571 13.88 -10.23 -10.20
C HIS A 571 13.25 -8.83 -10.07
N LEU A 572 13.69 -8.01 -9.11
CA LEU A 572 13.06 -6.71 -8.81
C LEU A 572 13.10 -5.75 -10.00
N SER A 573 14.24 -5.62 -10.68
CA SER A 573 14.34 -4.76 -11.87
C SER A 573 13.41 -5.16 -13.01
N ALA A 574 12.92 -6.41 -13.05
CA ALA A 574 11.90 -6.86 -14.00
C ALA A 574 10.47 -6.50 -13.57
N GLN A 575 10.28 -5.97 -12.36
CA GLN A 575 8.98 -5.61 -11.83
C GLN A 575 8.65 -4.14 -12.05
N PRO A 576 7.36 -3.78 -12.09
CA PRO A 576 6.95 -2.37 -12.13
C PRO A 576 7.35 -1.54 -10.91
N MET A 577 7.85 -2.16 -9.85
CA MET A 577 8.47 -1.46 -8.71
C MET A 577 9.98 -1.23 -8.87
N GLY A 578 10.61 -1.86 -9.85
CA GLY A 578 12.03 -1.68 -10.22
C GLY A 578 12.18 -0.93 -11.55
N ALA A 579 13.19 -1.30 -12.35
CA ALA A 579 13.51 -0.61 -13.61
C ALA A 579 12.36 -0.58 -14.60
N LEU A 580 11.50 -1.61 -14.64
CA LEU A 580 10.41 -1.72 -15.62
C LEU A 580 9.35 -0.61 -15.48
N ARG A 581 9.23 0.02 -14.30
CA ARG A 581 8.19 1.01 -13.97
C ARG A 581 7.95 2.02 -15.08
N ASP A 582 9.01 2.62 -15.60
CA ASP A 582 8.91 3.74 -16.52
C ASP A 582 8.84 3.31 -18.00
N PHE A 583 8.96 2.01 -18.29
CA PHE A 583 8.94 1.48 -19.66
C PHE A 583 7.66 0.70 -20.01
N VAL A 584 6.92 0.23 -19.01
CA VAL A 584 5.66 -0.50 -19.23
C VAL A 584 4.45 0.43 -19.18
N ALA A 585 3.51 0.20 -20.10
CA ALA A 585 2.24 0.90 -20.16
C ALA A 585 1.38 0.59 -18.92
N VAL A 586 0.39 1.45 -18.66
CA VAL A 586 -0.71 1.10 -17.76
C VAL A 586 -1.72 0.32 -18.59
N ASP A 587 -2.15 -0.83 -18.08
CA ASP A 587 -3.21 -1.61 -18.69
C ASP A 587 -4.53 -0.86 -18.56
N PRO A 588 -5.25 -0.55 -19.65
CA PRO A 588 -6.46 0.26 -19.58
C PRO A 588 -7.62 -0.45 -18.87
N PHE A 589 -7.59 -1.79 -18.82
CA PHE A 589 -8.61 -2.63 -18.19
C PHE A 589 -8.30 -2.83 -16.70
N MET A 590 -7.08 -3.24 -16.36
CA MET A 590 -6.70 -3.49 -14.96
C MET A 590 -6.28 -2.22 -14.21
N GLU A 591 -6.02 -1.12 -14.92
CA GLU A 591 -5.57 0.18 -14.38
C GLU A 591 -4.29 0.12 -13.53
N ARG A 592 -3.51 -0.95 -13.71
CA ARG A 592 -2.19 -1.16 -13.15
C ARG A 592 -1.16 -1.27 -14.26
N ARG A 593 0.12 -1.16 -13.90
CA ARG A 593 1.22 -1.43 -14.84
C ARG A 593 0.97 -2.77 -15.52
N ALA A 594 1.08 -2.81 -16.85
CA ALA A 594 0.71 -3.95 -17.68
C ALA A 594 1.75 -5.07 -17.60
N ALA A 595 1.99 -5.57 -16.39
CA ALA A 595 2.80 -6.74 -16.09
C ALA A 595 1.87 -7.84 -15.56
N ILE A 596 2.03 -9.05 -16.08
CA ILE A 596 1.35 -10.26 -15.62
C ILE A 596 2.40 -11.28 -15.19
N GLU A 597 2.01 -12.17 -14.31
CA GLU A 597 2.92 -13.14 -13.71
C GLU A 597 2.79 -14.50 -14.39
N PHE A 598 3.88 -15.27 -14.41
CA PHE A 598 3.79 -16.68 -14.78
C PHE A 598 2.97 -17.45 -13.73
N PRO A 599 2.00 -18.27 -14.18
CA PRO A 599 1.39 -19.27 -13.31
C PRO A 599 2.46 -20.31 -12.98
N VAL A 600 2.35 -20.90 -11.79
CA VAL A 600 3.30 -21.90 -11.28
C VAL A 600 2.56 -23.12 -10.79
N LEU A 601 3.23 -24.26 -10.81
CA LEU A 601 2.66 -25.50 -10.30
C LEU A 601 2.37 -25.38 -8.79
N ALA A 602 1.22 -25.91 -8.36
CA ALA A 602 0.83 -25.89 -6.95
C ALA A 602 1.84 -26.62 -6.04
N GLU A 603 2.50 -27.66 -6.57
CA GLU A 603 3.48 -28.48 -5.85
C GLU A 603 4.90 -27.92 -5.94
N ASP A 604 5.19 -27.07 -6.94
CA ASP A 604 6.47 -26.39 -7.08
C ASP A 604 6.27 -24.93 -7.49
N PRO A 605 6.30 -23.99 -6.53
CA PRO A 605 6.02 -22.59 -6.79
C PRO A 605 7.11 -21.89 -7.62
N TYR A 606 8.20 -22.58 -7.98
CA TYR A 606 9.26 -22.07 -8.83
C TYR A 606 9.21 -22.63 -10.25
N GLN A 607 8.34 -23.61 -10.54
CA GLN A 607 8.17 -24.16 -11.88
C GLN A 607 6.97 -23.53 -12.59
N ILE A 608 7.17 -23.03 -13.81
CA ILE A 608 6.09 -22.46 -14.62
C ILE A 608 5.08 -23.56 -14.98
N ASP A 609 3.79 -23.28 -14.80
CA ASP A 609 2.72 -24.10 -15.38
C ASP A 609 2.55 -23.74 -16.86
N LEU A 610 3.07 -24.58 -17.75
CA LEU A 610 3.05 -24.32 -19.19
C LEU A 610 1.63 -24.32 -19.77
N LYS A 611 0.70 -25.10 -19.21
CA LYS A 611 -0.66 -25.21 -19.73
C LYS A 611 -1.43 -23.92 -19.45
N GLU A 612 -1.39 -23.46 -18.20
CA GLU A 612 -2.03 -22.20 -17.83
C GLU A 612 -1.30 -21.01 -18.49
N THR A 613 0.02 -21.10 -18.70
CA THR A 613 0.78 -20.08 -19.42
C THR A 613 0.34 -19.95 -20.88
N GLU A 614 0.04 -21.05 -21.57
CA GLU A 614 -0.47 -21.01 -22.95
C GLU A 614 -1.79 -20.22 -23.04
N GLU A 615 -2.71 -20.48 -22.12
CA GLU A 615 -3.99 -19.76 -22.04
C GLU A 615 -3.78 -18.24 -21.81
N LEU A 616 -2.87 -17.89 -20.91
CA LEU A 616 -2.53 -16.49 -20.62
C LEU A 616 -1.79 -15.78 -21.76
N LEU A 617 -0.95 -16.50 -22.51
CA LEU A 617 -0.26 -15.96 -23.70
C LEU A 617 -1.26 -15.59 -24.79
N ASP A 618 -2.26 -16.44 -25.03
CA ASP A 618 -3.31 -16.16 -26.00
C ASP A 618 -4.24 -15.03 -25.56
N LEU A 619 -4.56 -14.96 -24.27
CA LEU A 619 -5.41 -13.92 -23.70
C LEU A 619 -4.72 -12.54 -23.71
N HIS A 620 -3.49 -12.46 -23.21
CA HIS A 620 -2.83 -11.18 -22.94
C HIS A 620 -1.87 -10.73 -24.04
N LYS A 621 -1.38 -11.65 -24.87
CA LYS A 621 -0.46 -11.37 -25.98
C LYS A 621 0.68 -10.42 -25.57
N PRO A 622 1.53 -10.81 -24.61
CA PRO A 622 2.61 -9.96 -24.13
C PRO A 622 3.56 -9.55 -25.27
N GLU A 623 4.19 -8.39 -25.15
CA GLU A 623 5.23 -7.96 -26.09
C GLU A 623 6.62 -8.35 -25.62
N LEU A 624 6.78 -8.51 -24.30
CA LEU A 624 8.02 -8.88 -23.65
C LEU A 624 7.73 -9.99 -22.63
N ILE A 625 8.49 -11.06 -22.73
CA ILE A 625 8.47 -12.18 -21.78
C ILE A 625 9.84 -12.21 -21.12
N VAL A 626 9.88 -12.06 -19.80
CA VAL A 626 11.11 -11.92 -19.02
C VAL A 626 11.33 -13.16 -18.17
N LEU A 627 12.39 -13.89 -18.49
CA LEU A 627 12.84 -15.11 -17.82
C LEU A 627 14.15 -14.85 -17.07
N GLY A 628 14.38 -15.63 -16.02
CA GLY A 628 15.57 -15.53 -15.18
C GLY A 628 15.18 -15.20 -13.75
N LYS A 629 15.28 -16.21 -12.88
CA LYS A 629 15.00 -16.07 -11.46
C LYS A 629 16.21 -15.52 -10.71
N SER A 630 15.96 -14.67 -9.72
CA SER A 630 16.95 -14.26 -8.72
C SER A 630 17.06 -15.32 -7.62
N MET A 631 18.23 -15.44 -6.99
CA MET A 631 18.47 -16.25 -5.78
C MET A 631 18.30 -17.77 -5.89
N MET A 632 17.79 -18.29 -7.00
CA MET A 632 17.55 -19.72 -7.22
C MET A 632 17.93 -20.08 -8.65
N ILE A 633 18.72 -21.14 -8.82
CA ILE A 633 19.01 -21.70 -10.15
C ILE A 633 17.94 -22.76 -10.41
N TYR A 634 16.95 -22.39 -11.22
CA TYR A 634 15.88 -23.29 -11.64
C TYR A 634 15.86 -23.37 -13.17
N ARG A 635 15.59 -24.55 -13.73
CA ARG A 635 15.55 -24.74 -15.18
C ARG A 635 14.28 -24.09 -15.73
N GLU A 636 14.43 -23.01 -16.49
CA GLU A 636 13.30 -22.40 -17.21
C GLU A 636 12.91 -23.22 -18.45
N PRO A 637 11.62 -23.38 -18.76
CA PRO A 637 11.12 -24.07 -19.95
C PRO A 637 11.23 -23.17 -21.21
N LEU A 638 12.43 -22.67 -21.50
CA LEU A 638 12.68 -21.71 -22.59
C LEU A 638 12.31 -22.29 -23.96
N LYS A 639 12.60 -23.58 -24.19
CA LYS A 639 12.33 -24.23 -25.48
C LYS A 639 10.83 -24.33 -25.72
N GLU A 640 10.09 -24.76 -24.70
CA GLU A 640 8.66 -24.93 -24.71
C GLU A 640 7.97 -23.58 -24.90
N LEU A 641 8.36 -22.55 -24.15
CA LEU A 641 7.86 -21.19 -24.32
C LEU A 641 8.14 -20.63 -25.72
N ALA A 642 9.35 -20.83 -26.25
CA ALA A 642 9.70 -20.39 -27.60
C ALA A 642 8.84 -21.08 -28.68
N GLN A 643 8.44 -22.34 -28.47
CA GLN A 643 7.52 -23.06 -29.34
C GLN A 643 6.10 -22.48 -29.24
N LEU A 644 5.58 -22.26 -28.03
CA LEU A 644 4.25 -21.67 -27.80
C LEU A 644 4.11 -20.31 -28.50
N ILE A 645 5.12 -19.43 -28.39
CA ILE A 645 5.03 -18.10 -28.98
C ILE A 645 5.37 -18.04 -30.47
N SER A 646 5.86 -19.12 -31.07
CA SER A 646 6.37 -19.13 -32.44
C SER A 646 5.31 -18.75 -33.49
N GLY A 647 4.05 -19.08 -33.23
CA GLY A 647 2.90 -18.76 -34.08
C GLY A 647 2.27 -17.39 -33.82
N MET A 648 2.66 -16.69 -32.75
CA MET A 648 2.02 -15.43 -32.35
C MET A 648 2.42 -14.27 -33.27
N LYS A 649 1.45 -13.38 -33.56
CA LYS A 649 1.66 -12.13 -34.31
C LYS A 649 1.00 -10.94 -33.60
N PRO A 650 1.76 -9.90 -33.21
CA PRO A 650 3.23 -9.82 -33.26
C PRO A 650 3.88 -10.81 -32.29
N LYS A 651 5.06 -11.32 -32.66
CA LYS A 651 5.81 -12.26 -31.83
C LYS A 651 6.42 -11.52 -30.62
N PRO A 652 6.23 -12.01 -29.38
CA PRO A 652 6.89 -11.42 -28.21
C PRO A 652 8.42 -11.53 -28.29
N ILE A 653 9.09 -10.59 -27.65
CA ILE A 653 10.52 -10.68 -27.34
C ILE A 653 10.67 -11.51 -26.07
N ILE A 654 11.50 -12.56 -26.13
CA ILE A 654 11.92 -13.29 -24.93
C ILE A 654 13.25 -12.71 -24.49
N LEU A 655 13.30 -12.22 -23.26
CA LEU A 655 14.51 -11.81 -22.56
C LEU A 655 14.85 -12.89 -21.54
N TYR A 656 15.95 -13.61 -21.76
CA TYR A 656 16.45 -14.65 -20.86
C TYR A 656 17.64 -14.13 -20.05
N ASP A 657 17.83 -14.67 -18.84
CA ASP A 657 18.85 -14.25 -17.87
C ASP A 657 18.73 -12.79 -17.37
N MET A 658 17.50 -12.33 -17.15
CA MET A 658 17.24 -10.97 -16.64
C MET A 658 17.87 -10.66 -15.28
N ALA A 659 18.07 -11.70 -14.47
CA ALA A 659 18.72 -11.62 -13.17
C ALA A 659 20.26 -11.59 -13.29
N HIS A 660 20.81 -11.69 -14.52
CA HIS A 660 22.23 -11.79 -14.81
C HIS A 660 22.90 -12.95 -14.06
N VAL A 661 22.13 -14.02 -13.81
CA VAL A 661 22.46 -15.21 -13.02
C VAL A 661 23.30 -16.21 -13.80
N PHE A 662 23.53 -16.03 -15.10
CA PHE A 662 24.50 -16.84 -15.84
C PHE A 662 25.66 -16.01 -16.41
N GLY A 663 25.66 -14.69 -16.18
CA GLY A 663 26.63 -13.78 -16.80
C GLY A 663 26.60 -13.84 -18.33
N LEU A 664 25.50 -14.32 -18.90
CA LEU A 664 25.33 -14.45 -20.34
C LEU A 664 25.08 -13.05 -20.89
N THR A 665 26.15 -12.46 -21.41
CA THR A 665 26.07 -11.24 -22.21
C THR A 665 25.59 -11.63 -23.61
N GLY A 666 24.30 -11.46 -23.85
CA GLY A 666 23.68 -11.56 -25.19
C GLY A 666 22.92 -12.84 -25.44
#